data_AF-A0A9D1SZZ4-F1
#
_entry.id   AF-A0A9D1SZZ4-F1
#
_cell.length_a   1.000
_cell.length_b   1.000
_cell.length_c   1.000
_cell.angle_alpha   90.00
_cell.angle_beta   90.00
_cell.angle_gamma   90.00
#
_symmetry.space_group_name_H-M   'P 1'
#
loop_
_entity.id
_entity.type
_entity.pdbx_description
1 polymer ?
#
loop_
_entity_poly.entity_id
_entity_poly.type
_entity_poly.pdbx_seq_one_letter_code
_entity_poly.pdbx_strand_id
1 'polypeptide(L)'
;MTKDYDMLYPAPPVVPPAGHPRVYFTKTDVPRILQNAEKPQNAAAWRVHKANIAYEGGAVFGDAYAGTNFDSNIMSIIESFALEYALGGGEKYGLRAVELMREVVESIYFSVDGYSYNTIGQTVFTIAEVYDWCHSLLTAADREAFYKKTIELAGMMEVGWPPVKQRAVVGHGPEGQVLRDLMCAGIAMYDEYPDIYTLVAGRFFAEFIGPRKLMYRAHHFSQGSHYTYYRVQWEALSTWIMDKIGVPNVFGDDQQYVMYWGLYARRPDGAILRDGDDNNDRNMVKGQFYTEYCRPMLHIANYYRDPYLKWEAMRQLPGMEPQRPKANQTISSAEILLLNDPDLPGKSVAALPLTKYFPSPKGAVIARTGWGEGSSAPTVVAEMKINEWWFTNHQHLDAGAFQIYYKGMLATDSGYYQASVDKMFSDGNNGSTGYGSLHDINYNKRTIAHNCMLVFDPGEQFRYSTKQADNDGGQMLIGDAEEPNLLEDMLGNPALKTCDILGHEFGPDLQCPDYTYLSGDLTRAYSDKVTSYQRSFLFWNLKDTEHPAALVVFDRIASSDENFKKTWLLHGLYEPELGENRIVFKNTAYGANGKLTADVLLPHKGDTVISKTEGAVVNGTDYYAAVTPGRFNEGGGWRAKLSPKTARKEDLFLNVLQVGDAEPDCAPLAVELLETDTAVGALIADRVVLFAKERAGFGEYIRFGLPGSGQYKIVVAGVKPGVWRAACPAGTQTVRASAEGGVLAFSGASGTYELWFEHEE
;
A
#
# COMPACT_ATOMS: atom_id res chain seq x y z
N MET A 1 14.00 -16.78 -41.27
CA MET A 1 13.40 -15.43 -41.33
C MET A 1 14.17 -14.58 -40.33
N THR A 2 15.00 -13.66 -40.82
CA THR A 2 15.56 -12.57 -40.01
C THR A 2 14.38 -11.78 -39.47
N LYS A 3 13.96 -12.07 -38.24
CA LYS A 3 12.83 -11.41 -37.60
C LYS A 3 13.29 -10.00 -37.27
N ASP A 4 12.57 -9.02 -37.79
CA ASP A 4 12.79 -7.57 -37.68
C ASP A 4 12.53 -7.07 -36.23
N TYR A 5 13.09 -7.77 -35.24
CA TYR A 5 12.90 -7.54 -33.80
C TYR A 5 13.88 -6.50 -33.25
N ASP A 6 14.96 -6.23 -33.97
CA ASP A 6 16.04 -5.32 -33.55
C ASP A 6 15.60 -3.85 -33.42
N MET A 7 14.35 -3.52 -33.77
CA MET A 7 13.79 -2.15 -33.73
C MET A 7 12.63 -1.94 -32.73
N LEU A 8 12.16 -2.97 -32.02
CA LEU A 8 10.99 -2.81 -31.14
C LEU A 8 11.31 -2.04 -29.85
N TYR A 9 12.47 -2.30 -29.26
CA TYR A 9 12.97 -1.63 -28.06
C TYR A 9 14.44 -1.29 -28.23
N PRO A 10 14.96 -0.28 -27.51
CA PRO A 10 16.41 -0.04 -27.44
C PRO A 10 17.15 -1.32 -27.02
N ALA A 11 18.35 -1.52 -27.58
CA ALA A 11 19.20 -2.62 -27.18
C ALA A 11 19.48 -2.55 -25.66
N PRO A 12 19.40 -3.68 -24.93
CA PRO A 12 19.72 -3.71 -23.51
C PRO A 12 21.14 -3.15 -23.25
N PRO A 13 21.33 -2.34 -22.18
CA PRO A 13 22.62 -1.73 -21.87
C PRO A 13 23.66 -2.73 -21.34
N VAL A 14 23.21 -3.92 -20.95
CA VAL A 14 24.02 -5.04 -20.46
C VAL A 14 23.59 -6.31 -21.17
N VAL A 15 24.49 -7.30 -21.22
CA VAL A 15 24.18 -8.64 -21.74
C VAL A 15 24.43 -9.67 -20.64
N PRO A 16 23.75 -10.82 -20.65
CA PRO A 16 23.99 -11.89 -19.69
C PRO A 16 25.48 -12.31 -19.67
N PRO A 17 26.06 -12.57 -18.49
CA PRO A 17 27.46 -12.98 -18.40
C PRO A 17 27.68 -14.33 -19.08
N ALA A 18 28.91 -14.60 -19.52
CA ALA A 18 29.24 -15.87 -20.16
C ALA A 18 29.20 -17.04 -19.16
N GLY A 19 28.67 -18.18 -19.61
CA GLY A 19 28.60 -19.41 -18.83
C GLY A 19 27.38 -19.51 -17.92
N HIS A 20 27.20 -20.71 -17.36
CA HIS A 20 26.04 -21.09 -16.56
C HIS A 20 26.48 -21.67 -15.19
N PRO A 21 25.68 -21.56 -14.13
CA PRO A 21 24.40 -20.85 -14.05
C PRO A 21 24.58 -19.33 -14.00
N ARG A 22 23.54 -18.60 -14.43
CA ARG A 22 23.43 -17.14 -14.40
C ARG A 22 22.02 -16.62 -14.08
N VAL A 23 21.03 -17.50 -13.90
CA VAL A 23 19.71 -17.18 -13.34
C VAL A 23 19.77 -17.29 -11.82
N TYR A 24 19.50 -16.18 -11.11
CA TYR A 24 19.58 -15.97 -9.65
C TYR A 24 20.94 -16.14 -8.96
N PHE A 25 21.86 -16.95 -9.49
CA PHE A 25 23.18 -17.14 -8.92
C PHE A 25 24.19 -17.55 -9.98
N THR A 26 25.48 -17.45 -9.62
CA THR A 26 26.60 -17.92 -10.45
C THR A 26 27.37 -19.02 -9.74
N LYS A 27 28.32 -19.67 -10.44
CA LYS A 27 29.24 -20.63 -9.81
C LYS A 27 29.97 -20.07 -8.57
N THR A 28 30.19 -18.76 -8.53
CA THR A 28 30.87 -18.10 -7.39
C THR A 28 30.01 -18.05 -6.12
N ASP A 29 28.69 -18.15 -6.26
CA ASP A 29 27.74 -18.15 -5.14
C ASP A 29 27.58 -19.54 -4.49
N VAL A 30 27.87 -20.62 -5.23
CA VAL A 30 27.59 -22.01 -4.80
C VAL A 30 28.17 -22.35 -3.42
N PRO A 31 29.43 -22.03 -3.08
CA PRO A 31 29.97 -22.33 -1.75
C PRO A 31 29.17 -21.68 -0.62
N ARG A 32 28.73 -20.42 -0.81
CA ARG A 32 27.91 -19.70 0.17
C ARG A 32 26.52 -20.34 0.30
N ILE A 33 25.90 -20.71 -0.82
CA ILE A 33 24.57 -21.35 -0.82
C ILE A 33 24.61 -22.66 -0.04
N LEU A 34 25.58 -23.53 -0.33
CA LEU A 34 25.76 -24.81 0.38
C LEU A 34 26.00 -24.60 1.88
N GLN A 35 26.87 -23.65 2.25
CA GLN A 35 27.10 -23.32 3.65
C GLN A 35 25.82 -22.81 4.34
N ASN A 36 25.03 -21.97 3.66
CA ASN A 36 23.80 -21.43 4.21
C ASN A 36 22.68 -22.47 4.32
N ALA A 37 22.63 -23.45 3.41
CA ALA A 37 21.64 -24.52 3.42
C ALA A 37 21.67 -25.38 4.70
N GLU A 38 22.85 -25.53 5.32
CA GLU A 38 23.02 -26.32 6.54
C GLU A 38 22.63 -25.57 7.82
N LYS A 39 22.39 -24.26 7.75
CA LYS A 39 22.11 -23.45 8.92
C LYS A 39 20.66 -23.63 9.40
N PRO A 40 20.38 -23.52 10.71
CA PRO A 40 19.06 -23.81 11.28
C PRO A 40 17.90 -23.07 10.63
N GLN A 41 18.09 -21.80 10.25
CA GLN A 41 17.05 -20.98 9.62
C GLN A 41 16.63 -21.51 8.23
N ASN A 42 17.49 -22.26 7.54
CA ASN A 42 17.20 -22.85 6.23
C ASN A 42 16.81 -24.34 6.32
N ALA A 43 16.72 -24.91 7.52
CA ALA A 43 16.50 -26.35 7.70
C ALA A 43 15.19 -26.85 7.07
N ALA A 44 14.12 -26.06 7.13
CA ALA A 44 12.84 -26.40 6.51
C ALA A 44 12.94 -26.43 4.98
N ALA A 45 13.52 -25.39 4.38
CA ALA A 45 13.78 -25.35 2.94
C ALA A 45 14.67 -26.52 2.49
N TRP A 46 15.74 -26.82 3.22
CA TRP A 46 16.63 -27.93 2.91
C TRP A 46 15.94 -29.30 3.01
N ARG A 47 15.03 -29.47 3.97
CA ARG A 47 14.20 -30.68 4.09
C ARG A 47 13.27 -30.84 2.89
N VAL A 48 12.58 -29.78 2.48
CA VAL A 48 11.67 -29.81 1.31
C VAL A 48 12.46 -30.12 0.04
N HIS A 49 13.59 -29.44 -0.17
CA HIS A 49 14.51 -29.71 -1.28
C HIS A 49 14.92 -31.19 -1.33
N LYS A 50 15.38 -31.76 -0.20
CA LYS A 50 15.76 -33.18 -0.11
C LYS A 50 14.61 -34.15 -0.38
N ALA A 51 13.40 -33.81 0.05
CA ALA A 51 12.22 -34.62 -0.23
C ALA A 51 11.87 -34.61 -1.73
N ASN A 52 11.97 -33.44 -2.38
CA ASN A 52 11.71 -33.28 -3.80
C ASN A 52 12.70 -34.09 -4.66
N ILE A 53 14.01 -34.04 -4.35
CA ILE A 53 15.02 -34.81 -5.12
C ILE A 53 15.00 -36.33 -4.86
N ALA A 54 14.15 -36.79 -3.94
CA ALA A 54 13.88 -38.21 -3.72
C ALA A 54 12.65 -38.72 -4.53
N TYR A 55 12.05 -37.86 -5.35
CA TYR A 55 10.89 -38.21 -6.16
C TYR A 55 11.24 -39.17 -7.31
N GLU A 56 10.56 -40.32 -7.37
CA GLU A 56 10.82 -41.38 -8.36
C GLU A 56 9.76 -41.48 -9.47
N GLY A 57 8.65 -40.72 -9.38
CA GLY A 57 7.57 -40.73 -10.37
C GLY A 57 7.83 -39.84 -11.59
N GLY A 58 7.04 -39.97 -12.67
CA GLY A 58 7.09 -39.07 -13.83
C GLY A 58 6.45 -37.70 -13.58
N ALA A 59 6.33 -36.87 -14.61
CA ALA A 59 5.60 -35.62 -14.53
C ALA A 59 4.10 -35.89 -14.24
N VAL A 60 3.59 -35.25 -13.19
CA VAL A 60 2.18 -35.32 -12.82
C VAL A 60 1.51 -34.03 -13.23
N PHE A 61 0.33 -34.15 -13.81
CA PHE A 61 -0.47 -33.04 -14.31
C PHE A 61 -1.77 -32.95 -13.52
N GLY A 62 -2.28 -31.72 -13.37
CA GLY A 62 -3.56 -31.46 -12.73
C GLY A 62 -4.75 -31.91 -13.58
N ASP A 63 -5.93 -32.02 -12.96
CA ASP A 63 -7.16 -32.38 -13.66
C ASP A 63 -7.54 -31.31 -14.70
N ALA A 64 -7.65 -31.75 -15.96
CA ALA A 64 -7.94 -30.94 -17.16
C ALA A 64 -9.21 -30.07 -17.12
N TYR A 65 -10.08 -30.24 -16.11
CA TYR A 65 -11.39 -29.58 -16.01
C TYR A 65 -11.32 -28.06 -15.80
N ALA A 66 -10.15 -27.50 -15.48
CA ALA A 66 -9.95 -26.06 -15.24
C ALA A 66 -9.32 -25.30 -16.42
N GLY A 67 -9.29 -25.88 -17.63
CA GLY A 67 -8.68 -25.23 -18.79
C GLY A 67 -7.15 -25.28 -18.81
N THR A 68 -6.52 -26.06 -17.94
CA THR A 68 -5.09 -26.38 -17.98
C THR A 68 -4.85 -27.69 -17.22
N ASN A 69 -3.77 -28.40 -17.56
CA ASN A 69 -3.27 -29.53 -16.79
C ASN A 69 -2.04 -29.16 -15.92
N PHE A 70 -1.79 -27.88 -15.69
CA PHE A 70 -0.69 -27.40 -14.84
C PHE A 70 -0.79 -27.92 -13.40
N ASP A 71 0.34 -28.40 -12.86
CA ASP A 71 0.49 -28.75 -11.45
C ASP A 71 1.69 -28.00 -10.85
N SER A 72 1.51 -27.42 -9.66
CA SER A 72 2.56 -26.62 -9.01
C SER A 72 3.62 -27.48 -8.33
N ASN A 73 3.28 -28.70 -7.91
CA ASN A 73 4.22 -29.56 -7.18
C ASN A 73 5.29 -30.10 -8.12
N ILE A 74 4.92 -30.51 -9.33
CA ILE A 74 5.90 -30.99 -10.31
C ILE A 74 6.93 -29.90 -10.67
N MET A 75 6.51 -28.64 -10.77
CA MET A 75 7.43 -27.52 -11.01
C MET A 75 8.44 -27.36 -9.88
N SER A 76 7.99 -27.42 -8.62
CA SER A 76 8.88 -27.34 -7.46
C SER A 76 9.85 -28.54 -7.35
N ILE A 77 9.41 -29.73 -7.79
CA ILE A 77 10.26 -30.93 -7.87
C ILE A 77 11.35 -30.75 -8.92
N ILE A 78 10.99 -30.30 -10.13
CA ILE A 78 11.93 -30.04 -11.22
C ILE A 78 12.95 -28.97 -10.82
N GLU A 79 12.50 -27.86 -10.22
CA GLU A 79 13.35 -26.79 -9.66
C GLU A 79 14.39 -27.36 -8.68
N SER A 80 13.96 -28.24 -7.76
CA SER A 80 14.88 -28.85 -6.77
C SER A 80 15.91 -29.78 -7.42
N PHE A 81 15.52 -30.58 -8.42
CA PHE A 81 16.46 -31.44 -9.16
C PHE A 81 17.49 -30.60 -9.94
N ALA A 82 17.04 -29.54 -10.60
CA ALA A 82 17.92 -28.64 -11.35
C ALA A 82 18.90 -27.91 -10.41
N LEU A 83 18.39 -27.43 -9.26
CA LEU A 83 19.21 -26.76 -8.25
C LEU A 83 20.28 -27.70 -7.69
N GLU A 84 19.90 -28.94 -7.33
CA GLU A 84 20.84 -29.93 -6.79
C GLU A 84 22.01 -30.19 -7.75
N TYR A 85 21.73 -30.27 -9.06
CA TYR A 85 22.78 -30.40 -10.07
C TYR A 85 23.69 -29.17 -10.12
N ALA A 86 23.11 -27.97 -10.19
CA ALA A 86 23.89 -26.73 -10.27
C ALA A 86 24.71 -26.44 -8.99
N LEU A 87 24.30 -26.99 -7.84
CA LEU A 87 25.08 -26.96 -6.60
C LEU A 87 26.14 -28.07 -6.50
N GLY A 88 26.26 -28.95 -7.51
CA GLY A 88 27.30 -29.97 -7.58
C GLY A 88 26.90 -31.37 -7.08
N GLY A 89 25.60 -31.66 -6.91
CA GLY A 89 25.10 -32.96 -6.46
C GLY A 89 25.28 -34.12 -7.46
N GLY A 90 25.62 -33.81 -8.73
CA GLY A 90 25.99 -34.78 -9.77
C GLY A 90 24.98 -34.92 -10.91
N GLU A 91 25.44 -35.41 -12.05
CA GLU A 91 24.69 -35.40 -13.33
C GLU A 91 23.33 -36.10 -13.27
N LYS A 92 23.18 -37.13 -12.43
CA LYS A 92 21.91 -37.86 -12.29
C LYS A 92 20.72 -36.95 -11.95
N TYR A 93 20.95 -35.91 -11.14
CA TYR A 93 19.89 -34.96 -10.75
C TYR A 93 19.55 -34.02 -11.89
N GLY A 94 20.56 -33.54 -12.63
CA GLY A 94 20.35 -32.67 -13.77
C GLY A 94 19.68 -33.39 -14.93
N LEU A 95 20.10 -34.62 -15.23
CA LEU A 95 19.44 -35.49 -16.21
C LEU A 95 17.98 -35.75 -15.82
N ARG A 96 17.70 -35.95 -14.52
CA ARG A 96 16.33 -36.11 -14.03
C ARG A 96 15.48 -34.85 -14.20
N ALA A 97 16.04 -33.66 -13.91
CA ALA A 97 15.37 -32.39 -14.17
C ALA A 97 15.03 -32.22 -15.65
N VAL A 98 15.98 -32.51 -16.54
CA VAL A 98 15.78 -32.43 -18.00
C VAL A 98 14.71 -33.40 -18.48
N GLU A 99 14.73 -34.65 -17.99
CA GLU A 99 13.73 -35.67 -18.32
C GLU A 99 12.30 -35.23 -17.94
N LEU A 100 12.09 -34.84 -16.68
CA LEU A 100 10.79 -34.38 -16.21
C LEU A 100 10.33 -33.11 -16.94
N MET A 101 11.27 -32.21 -17.25
CA MET A 101 10.96 -30.99 -17.98
C MET A 101 10.56 -31.27 -19.44
N ARG A 102 11.15 -32.28 -20.10
CA ARG A 102 10.68 -32.75 -21.42
C ARG A 102 9.25 -33.24 -21.34
N GLU A 103 8.91 -34.10 -20.38
CA GLU A 103 7.54 -34.61 -20.21
C GLU A 103 6.53 -33.47 -20.05
N VAL A 104 6.87 -32.46 -19.25
CA VAL A 104 6.06 -31.24 -19.10
C VAL A 104 5.97 -30.46 -20.40
N VAL A 105 7.08 -30.16 -21.08
CA VAL A 105 7.08 -29.42 -22.34
C VAL A 105 6.26 -30.13 -23.43
N GLU A 106 6.26 -31.46 -23.45
CA GLU A 106 5.50 -32.26 -24.41
C GLU A 106 4.00 -32.31 -24.10
N SER A 107 3.62 -32.23 -22.82
CA SER A 107 2.25 -32.56 -22.37
C SER A 107 1.48 -31.39 -21.76
N ILE A 108 2.14 -30.30 -21.35
CA ILE A 108 1.50 -29.14 -20.74
C ILE A 108 0.61 -28.44 -21.77
N TYR A 109 -0.61 -28.10 -21.36
CA TYR A 109 -1.51 -27.30 -22.17
C TYR A 109 -2.25 -26.26 -21.32
N PHE A 110 -2.62 -25.18 -21.99
CA PHE A 110 -3.46 -24.13 -21.45
C PHE A 110 -4.53 -23.76 -22.48
N SER A 111 -5.78 -23.59 -22.06
CA SER A 111 -6.91 -23.23 -22.92
C SER A 111 -7.13 -21.72 -22.94
N VAL A 112 -7.71 -21.23 -24.05
CA VAL A 112 -7.87 -19.79 -24.27
C VAL A 112 -8.76 -19.08 -23.23
N ASP A 113 -9.73 -19.81 -22.69
CA ASP A 113 -10.80 -19.27 -21.84
C ASP A 113 -10.60 -19.53 -20.32
N GLY A 114 -9.52 -20.24 -19.92
CA GLY A 114 -9.25 -20.67 -18.53
C GLY A 114 -7.99 -20.07 -17.90
N TYR A 115 -7.36 -19.08 -18.54
CA TYR A 115 -5.99 -18.68 -18.22
C TYR A 115 -5.78 -18.01 -16.86
N SER A 116 -4.62 -18.34 -16.28
CA SER A 116 -3.87 -17.44 -15.42
C SER A 116 -2.44 -17.34 -15.96
N TYR A 117 -2.01 -16.16 -16.42
CA TYR A 117 -0.61 -15.92 -16.84
C TYR A 117 0.40 -16.30 -15.76
N ASN A 118 -0.04 -16.47 -14.51
CA ASN A 118 0.77 -16.94 -13.40
C ASN A 118 1.22 -18.41 -13.53
N THR A 119 0.37 -19.31 -14.03
CA THR A 119 0.74 -20.73 -14.22
C THR A 119 1.61 -20.90 -15.46
N ILE A 120 1.29 -20.16 -16.52
CA ILE A 120 2.14 -20.04 -17.72
C ILE A 120 3.52 -19.49 -17.34
N GLY A 121 3.53 -18.39 -16.59
CA GLY A 121 4.73 -17.73 -16.07
C GLY A 121 5.62 -18.66 -15.25
N GLN A 122 5.03 -19.42 -14.31
CA GLN A 122 5.79 -20.40 -13.55
C GLN A 122 6.38 -21.51 -14.44
N THR A 123 5.67 -21.91 -15.49
CA THR A 123 6.17 -22.93 -16.44
C THR A 123 7.36 -22.39 -17.22
N VAL A 124 7.26 -21.18 -17.77
CA VAL A 124 8.37 -20.50 -18.46
C VAL A 124 9.56 -20.30 -17.54
N PHE A 125 9.33 -19.89 -16.29
CA PHE A 125 10.38 -19.72 -15.30
C PHE A 125 11.09 -21.04 -14.96
N THR A 126 10.35 -22.13 -14.75
CA THR A 126 10.94 -23.46 -14.47
C THR A 126 11.72 -24.00 -15.67
N ILE A 127 11.25 -23.74 -16.91
CA ILE A 127 12.02 -24.04 -18.12
C ILE A 127 13.33 -23.28 -18.11
N ALA A 128 13.33 -21.99 -17.75
CA ALA A 128 14.54 -21.17 -17.69
C ALA A 128 15.54 -21.70 -16.65
N GLU A 129 15.08 -22.12 -15.47
CA GLU A 129 15.93 -22.75 -14.45
C GLU A 129 16.57 -24.03 -14.96
N VAL A 130 15.81 -24.96 -15.55
CA VAL A 130 16.39 -26.19 -16.14
C VAL A 130 17.34 -25.86 -17.27
N TYR A 131 17.00 -24.88 -18.12
CA TYR A 131 17.84 -24.47 -19.24
C TYR A 131 19.20 -23.96 -18.77
N ASP A 132 19.18 -23.08 -17.77
CA ASP A 132 20.37 -22.43 -17.22
C ASP A 132 21.17 -23.39 -16.32
N TRP A 133 20.54 -23.97 -15.31
CA TRP A 133 21.19 -24.75 -14.27
C TRP A 133 21.69 -26.09 -14.79
N CYS A 134 20.99 -26.71 -15.75
CA CYS A 134 21.37 -27.96 -16.39
C CYS A 134 21.98 -27.79 -17.78
N HIS A 135 22.39 -26.57 -18.18
CA HIS A 135 22.78 -26.23 -19.57
C HIS A 135 23.71 -27.25 -20.22
N SER A 136 24.76 -27.68 -19.50
CA SER A 136 25.77 -28.60 -20.05
C SER A 136 25.28 -30.02 -20.31
N LEU A 137 24.10 -30.39 -19.81
CA LEU A 137 23.45 -31.69 -20.03
C LEU A 137 22.42 -31.65 -21.17
N LEU A 138 22.06 -30.46 -21.65
CA LEU A 138 21.06 -30.32 -22.69
C LEU A 138 21.62 -30.72 -24.06
N THR A 139 20.85 -31.49 -24.79
CA THR A 139 21.08 -31.70 -26.23
C THR A 139 20.61 -30.49 -27.03
N ALA A 140 21.01 -30.41 -28.30
CA ALA A 140 20.48 -29.37 -29.20
C ALA A 140 18.96 -29.47 -29.37
N ALA A 141 18.39 -30.69 -29.34
CA ALA A 141 16.96 -30.91 -29.41
C ALA A 141 16.24 -30.39 -28.17
N ASP A 142 16.81 -30.55 -26.98
CA ASP A 142 16.26 -30.01 -25.74
C ASP A 142 16.22 -28.49 -25.78
N ARG A 143 17.35 -27.87 -26.16
CA ARG A 143 17.46 -26.42 -26.28
C ARG A 143 16.41 -25.85 -27.23
N GLU A 144 16.22 -26.49 -28.38
CA GLU A 144 15.23 -26.08 -29.36
C GLU A 144 13.79 -26.28 -28.87
N ALA A 145 13.48 -27.42 -28.23
CA ALA A 145 12.15 -27.71 -27.71
C ALA A 145 11.75 -26.74 -26.59
N PHE A 146 12.66 -26.46 -25.66
CA PHE A 146 12.44 -25.55 -24.54
C PHE A 146 12.26 -24.10 -25.00
N TYR A 147 13.07 -23.65 -25.97
CA TYR A 147 12.88 -22.35 -26.62
C TYR A 147 11.52 -22.26 -27.31
N LYS A 148 11.16 -23.23 -28.16
CA LYS A 148 9.87 -23.22 -28.88
C LYS A 148 8.68 -23.17 -27.93
N LYS A 149 8.69 -23.97 -26.86
CA LYS A 149 7.64 -23.95 -25.86
C LYS A 149 7.58 -22.63 -25.11
N THR A 150 8.74 -22.04 -24.77
CA THR A 150 8.79 -20.71 -24.15
C THR A 150 8.12 -19.65 -25.03
N ILE A 151 8.41 -19.63 -26.34
CA ILE A 151 7.80 -18.69 -27.28
C ILE A 151 6.30 -18.94 -27.45
N GLU A 152 5.87 -20.20 -27.53
CA GLU A 152 4.46 -20.58 -27.57
C GLU A 152 3.70 -20.03 -26.35
N LEU A 153 4.23 -20.28 -25.15
CA LEU A 153 3.66 -19.83 -23.89
C LEU A 153 3.69 -18.30 -23.75
N ALA A 154 4.76 -17.63 -24.18
CA ALA A 154 4.85 -16.17 -24.22
C ALA A 154 3.77 -15.55 -25.13
N GLY A 155 3.41 -16.22 -26.23
CA GLY A 155 2.29 -15.82 -27.08
C GLY A 155 0.92 -15.88 -26.40
N MET A 156 0.77 -16.72 -25.36
CA MET A 156 -0.44 -16.88 -24.56
C MET A 156 -0.48 -15.95 -23.34
N MET A 157 0.67 -15.42 -22.92
CA MET A 157 0.77 -14.41 -21.87
C MET A 157 0.08 -13.10 -22.27
N GLU A 158 -0.37 -12.32 -21.29
CA GLU A 158 -1.08 -11.07 -21.55
C GLU A 158 -0.19 -9.99 -22.17
N VAL A 159 1.12 -10.04 -21.88
CA VAL A 159 2.12 -9.17 -22.52
C VAL A 159 2.39 -9.55 -23.98
N GLY A 160 2.06 -10.78 -24.37
CA GLY A 160 2.18 -11.33 -25.73
C GLY A 160 3.62 -11.64 -26.16
N TRP A 161 3.74 -12.13 -27.41
CA TRP A 161 5.02 -12.34 -28.08
C TRP A 161 5.03 -11.74 -29.50
N PRO A 162 5.92 -10.76 -29.81
CA PRO A 162 6.83 -10.06 -28.88
C PRO A 162 6.06 -9.34 -27.75
N PRO A 163 6.72 -9.02 -26.62
CA PRO A 163 6.04 -8.52 -25.42
C PRO A 163 5.64 -7.05 -25.56
N VAL A 164 4.65 -6.73 -26.40
CA VAL A 164 4.24 -5.36 -26.77
C VAL A 164 2.90 -4.91 -26.16
N LYS A 165 2.21 -5.80 -25.43
CA LYS A 165 0.94 -5.51 -24.76
C LYS A 165 1.14 -5.15 -23.30
N GLN A 166 0.06 -4.74 -22.62
CA GLN A 166 0.05 -4.27 -21.23
C GLN A 166 0.85 -2.98 -21.00
N ARG A 167 0.58 -2.34 -19.87
CA ARG A 167 1.19 -1.06 -19.46
C ARG A 167 2.42 -1.28 -18.58
N ALA A 168 3.28 -0.26 -18.46
CA ALA A 168 4.50 -0.35 -17.65
C ALA A 168 4.36 0.27 -16.26
N VAL A 169 3.42 1.20 -16.03
CA VAL A 169 3.26 1.87 -14.72
C VAL A 169 2.52 0.95 -13.73
N VAL A 170 1.29 0.57 -14.07
CA VAL A 170 0.39 -0.29 -13.28
C VAL A 170 -0.20 -1.42 -14.15
N GLY A 171 -1.20 -2.15 -13.65
CA GLY A 171 -1.78 -3.30 -14.35
C GLY A 171 -0.90 -4.57 -14.33
N HIS A 172 -1.20 -5.53 -15.21
CA HIS A 172 -0.53 -6.84 -15.21
C HIS A 172 0.84 -6.86 -15.88
N GLY A 173 1.22 -5.80 -16.60
CA GLY A 173 2.55 -5.67 -17.20
C GLY A 173 3.68 -5.70 -16.16
N PRO A 174 3.64 -4.88 -15.09
CA PRO A 174 4.64 -4.89 -14.02
C PRO A 174 4.47 -6.05 -13.01
N GLU A 175 4.17 -7.24 -13.51
CA GLU A 175 4.09 -8.45 -12.71
C GLU A 175 5.13 -9.48 -13.17
N GLY A 176 4.98 -10.74 -12.77
CA GLY A 176 5.94 -11.80 -13.03
C GLY A 176 6.32 -11.98 -14.50
N GLN A 177 5.38 -11.77 -15.44
CA GLN A 177 5.56 -12.04 -16.87
C GLN A 177 6.84 -11.42 -17.45
N VAL A 178 7.07 -10.13 -17.22
CA VAL A 178 8.26 -9.40 -17.68
C VAL A 178 9.33 -9.36 -16.59
N LEU A 179 8.95 -9.10 -15.34
CA LEU A 179 9.92 -8.82 -14.27
C LEU A 179 10.68 -10.06 -13.79
N ARG A 180 10.19 -11.26 -14.10
CA ARG A 180 10.79 -12.54 -13.71
C ARG A 180 10.78 -13.58 -14.82
N ASP A 181 9.61 -13.93 -15.35
CA ASP A 181 9.41 -15.17 -16.11
C ASP A 181 10.15 -15.13 -17.45
N LEU A 182 9.79 -14.20 -18.33
CA LEU A 182 10.45 -14.03 -19.63
C LEU A 182 11.87 -13.46 -19.47
N MET A 183 12.13 -12.69 -18.42
CA MET A 183 13.47 -12.17 -18.14
C MET A 183 14.45 -13.30 -17.84
N CYS A 184 14.09 -14.21 -16.93
CA CYS A 184 14.91 -15.39 -16.62
C CYS A 184 15.08 -16.29 -17.84
N ALA A 185 14.03 -16.49 -18.65
CA ALA A 185 14.15 -17.24 -19.90
C ALA A 185 15.12 -16.58 -20.89
N GLY A 186 15.06 -15.26 -21.03
CA GLY A 186 15.98 -14.49 -21.87
C GLY A 186 17.42 -14.61 -21.39
N ILE A 187 17.66 -14.51 -20.08
CA ILE A 187 19.00 -14.67 -19.48
C ILE A 187 19.50 -16.11 -19.70
N ALA A 188 18.68 -17.11 -19.45
CA ALA A 188 19.05 -18.52 -19.59
C ALA A 188 19.43 -18.87 -21.03
N MET A 189 18.62 -18.46 -22.01
CA MET A 189 18.73 -18.91 -23.40
C MET A 189 19.58 -18.00 -24.29
N TYR A 190 20.23 -16.98 -23.73
CA TYR A 190 20.87 -15.90 -24.50
C TYR A 190 21.90 -16.38 -25.53
N ASP A 191 22.67 -17.43 -25.22
CA ASP A 191 23.78 -17.88 -26.06
C ASP A 191 23.28 -18.50 -27.38
N GLU A 192 22.16 -19.22 -27.34
CA GLU A 192 21.53 -19.85 -28.51
C GLU A 192 20.39 -19.04 -29.13
N TYR A 193 19.65 -18.30 -28.30
CA TYR A 193 18.41 -17.58 -28.64
C TYR A 193 18.39 -16.18 -27.99
N PRO A 194 19.20 -15.23 -28.49
CA PRO A 194 19.32 -13.90 -27.89
C PRO A 194 18.06 -13.03 -28.05
N ASP A 195 17.12 -13.42 -28.93
CA ASP A 195 15.90 -12.65 -29.22
C ASP A 195 15.03 -12.46 -27.99
N ILE A 196 14.98 -13.44 -27.08
CA ILE A 196 14.21 -13.32 -25.85
C ILE A 196 14.74 -12.22 -24.96
N TYR A 197 16.03 -12.24 -24.68
CA TYR A 197 16.65 -11.23 -23.84
C TYR A 197 16.56 -9.85 -24.49
N THR A 198 16.90 -9.73 -25.77
CA THR A 198 16.90 -8.44 -26.48
C THR A 198 15.55 -7.73 -26.40
N LEU A 199 14.44 -8.47 -26.61
CA LEU A 199 13.10 -7.90 -26.55
C LEU A 199 12.65 -7.61 -25.11
N VAL A 200 12.81 -8.58 -24.20
CA VAL A 200 12.27 -8.49 -22.83
C VAL A 200 13.08 -7.51 -21.99
N ALA A 201 14.42 -7.61 -22.02
CA ALA A 201 15.29 -6.69 -21.32
C ALA A 201 15.25 -5.29 -21.96
N GLY A 202 15.15 -5.19 -23.29
CA GLY A 202 15.02 -3.91 -23.98
C GLY A 202 13.80 -3.13 -23.48
N ARG A 203 12.65 -3.80 -23.39
CA ARG A 203 11.43 -3.22 -22.79
C ARG A 203 11.60 -2.90 -21.32
N PHE A 204 12.15 -3.82 -20.53
CA PHE A 204 12.36 -3.63 -19.09
C PHE A 204 13.15 -2.35 -18.79
N PHE A 205 14.30 -2.17 -19.46
CA PHE A 205 15.16 -1.01 -19.26
C PHE A 205 14.53 0.29 -19.79
N ALA A 206 13.75 0.21 -20.87
CA ALA A 206 13.09 1.37 -21.45
C ALA A 206 11.89 1.86 -20.62
N GLU A 207 11.07 0.94 -20.08
CA GLU A 207 9.73 1.29 -19.60
C GLU A 207 9.50 1.03 -18.11
N PHE A 208 10.13 0.01 -17.51
CA PHE A 208 9.72 -0.48 -16.19
C PHE A 208 10.45 0.17 -15.02
N ILE A 209 11.70 0.63 -15.20
CA ILE A 209 12.53 1.16 -14.11
C ILE A 209 12.03 2.52 -13.61
N GLY A 210 11.72 3.43 -14.53
CA GLY A 210 11.30 4.81 -14.21
C GLY A 210 10.09 4.89 -13.28
N PRO A 211 8.96 4.23 -13.59
CA PRO A 211 7.78 4.21 -12.73
C PRO A 211 8.04 3.73 -11.30
N ARG A 212 8.86 2.67 -11.12
CA ARG A 212 9.22 2.18 -9.77
C ARG A 212 10.02 3.20 -8.99
N LYS A 213 11.02 3.83 -9.63
CA LYS A 213 11.81 4.90 -9.02
C LYS A 213 10.96 6.09 -8.59
N LEU A 214 9.87 6.39 -9.29
CA LEU A 214 8.90 7.39 -8.85
C LEU A 214 8.11 6.91 -7.63
N MET A 215 7.50 5.72 -7.69
CA MET A 215 6.68 5.16 -6.60
C MET A 215 7.48 4.97 -5.31
N TYR A 216 8.68 4.41 -5.38
CA TYR A 216 9.46 4.02 -4.20
C TYR A 216 9.90 5.20 -3.34
N ARG A 217 10.00 6.42 -3.88
CA ARG A 217 10.27 7.64 -3.09
C ARG A 217 9.28 7.84 -1.94
N ALA A 218 8.05 7.34 -2.09
CA ALA A 218 7.05 7.40 -1.04
C ALA A 218 7.33 6.46 0.13
N HIS A 219 8.27 5.51 0.00
CA HIS A 219 8.49 4.40 0.93
C HIS A 219 7.19 3.58 1.15
N HIS A 220 6.35 3.55 0.12
CA HIS A 220 5.01 2.99 0.07
C HIS A 220 4.71 2.57 -1.39
N PHE A 221 3.80 1.62 -1.60
CA PHE A 221 3.38 1.22 -2.93
C PHE A 221 1.94 1.70 -3.24
N SER A 222 1.67 2.28 -4.41
CA SER A 222 0.41 2.99 -4.67
C SER A 222 -0.82 2.09 -4.88
N GLN A 223 -0.65 0.79 -5.09
CA GLN A 223 -1.71 -0.10 -5.56
C GLN A 223 -2.56 -0.74 -4.44
N GLY A 224 -2.52 -0.18 -3.23
CA GLY A 224 -3.27 -0.69 -2.10
C GLY A 224 -2.62 -1.87 -1.38
N SER A 225 -3.16 -2.21 -0.22
CA SER A 225 -2.60 -3.14 0.75
C SER A 225 -2.46 -4.56 0.18
N HIS A 226 -3.41 -5.05 -0.62
CA HIS A 226 -3.28 -6.38 -1.23
C HIS A 226 -2.27 -6.38 -2.37
N TYR A 227 -2.35 -5.43 -3.30
CA TYR A 227 -1.45 -5.44 -4.45
C TYR A 227 -0.05 -4.93 -4.14
N THR A 228 0.18 -4.34 -2.96
CA THR A 228 1.52 -4.03 -2.47
C THR A 228 2.40 -5.29 -2.40
N TYR A 229 1.99 -6.34 -1.68
CA TYR A 229 2.84 -7.54 -1.61
C TYR A 229 2.96 -8.24 -2.96
N TYR A 230 1.83 -8.33 -3.66
CA TYR A 230 1.76 -9.08 -4.89
C TYR A 230 2.58 -8.44 -6.02
N ARG A 231 2.66 -7.10 -6.10
CA ARG A 231 3.46 -6.41 -7.13
C ARG A 231 4.93 -6.30 -6.71
N VAL A 232 5.20 -5.89 -5.46
CA VAL A 232 6.56 -5.65 -4.98
C VAL A 232 7.40 -6.92 -4.99
N GLN A 233 6.82 -8.12 -4.81
CA GLN A 233 7.60 -9.36 -4.86
C GLN A 233 8.30 -9.56 -6.21
N TRP A 234 7.67 -9.16 -7.32
CA TRP A 234 8.25 -9.28 -8.65
C TRP A 234 9.40 -8.31 -8.85
N GLU A 235 9.24 -7.10 -8.33
CA GLU A 235 10.26 -6.05 -8.38
C GLU A 235 11.46 -6.40 -7.47
N ALA A 236 11.21 -7.02 -6.32
CA ALA A 236 12.25 -7.54 -5.43
C ALA A 236 13.04 -8.68 -6.09
N LEU A 237 12.35 -9.68 -6.68
CA LEU A 237 13.02 -10.76 -7.42
C LEU A 237 13.79 -10.23 -8.64
N SER A 238 13.22 -9.27 -9.37
CA SER A 238 13.90 -8.61 -10.48
C SER A 238 15.20 -7.93 -10.04
N THR A 239 15.24 -7.36 -8.84
CA THR A 239 16.47 -6.77 -8.26
C THR A 239 17.57 -7.82 -8.09
N TRP A 240 17.23 -9.00 -7.56
CA TRP A 240 18.17 -10.13 -7.47
C TRP A 240 18.63 -10.64 -8.84
N ILE A 241 17.71 -10.73 -9.81
CA ILE A 241 18.03 -11.17 -11.19
C ILE A 241 19.01 -10.18 -11.85
N MET A 242 18.71 -8.88 -11.75
CA MET A 242 19.51 -7.81 -12.37
C MET A 242 20.91 -7.69 -11.77
N ASP A 243 21.05 -7.87 -10.46
CA ASP A 243 22.35 -7.90 -9.79
C ASP A 243 23.26 -8.99 -10.40
N LYS A 244 22.71 -10.17 -10.67
CA LYS A 244 23.48 -11.30 -11.23
C LYS A 244 23.94 -11.11 -12.67
N ILE A 245 23.36 -10.17 -13.40
CA ILE A 245 23.82 -9.79 -14.73
C ILE A 245 24.60 -8.46 -14.73
N GLY A 246 25.00 -7.96 -13.55
CA GLY A 246 25.86 -6.78 -13.42
C GLY A 246 25.12 -5.45 -13.31
N VAL A 247 23.83 -5.46 -12.95
CA VAL A 247 23.01 -4.26 -12.70
C VAL A 247 22.49 -4.29 -11.26
N PRO A 248 23.37 -4.12 -10.26
CA PRO A 248 22.93 -4.09 -8.86
C PRO A 248 22.00 -2.91 -8.62
N ASN A 249 21.03 -3.09 -7.72
CA ASN A 249 20.16 -2.02 -7.23
C ASN A 249 19.41 -1.29 -8.36
N VAL A 250 18.83 -2.08 -9.28
CA VAL A 250 18.23 -1.58 -10.52
C VAL A 250 17.15 -0.51 -10.30
N PHE A 251 16.39 -0.62 -9.20
CA PHE A 251 15.33 0.33 -8.84
C PHE A 251 15.76 1.41 -7.85
N GLY A 252 16.99 1.39 -7.33
CA GLY A 252 17.53 2.39 -6.41
C GLY A 252 17.18 2.16 -4.93
N ASP A 253 17.87 2.90 -4.06
CA ASP A 253 17.90 2.67 -2.61
C ASP A 253 16.53 2.78 -1.92
N ASP A 254 15.61 3.59 -2.47
CA ASP A 254 14.28 3.75 -1.89
C ASP A 254 13.45 2.45 -1.89
N GLN A 255 13.80 1.47 -2.74
CA GLN A 255 13.17 0.15 -2.71
C GLN A 255 13.29 -0.52 -1.33
N GLN A 256 14.39 -0.27 -0.59
CA GLN A 256 14.57 -0.79 0.76
C GLN A 256 13.37 -0.48 1.66
N TYR A 257 12.76 0.70 1.49
CA TYR A 257 11.74 1.20 2.39
C TYR A 257 10.31 0.98 1.89
N VAL A 258 10.09 0.44 0.69
CA VAL A 258 8.74 0.30 0.09
C VAL A 258 7.77 -0.52 0.95
N MET A 259 8.28 -1.48 1.72
CA MET A 259 7.49 -2.33 2.62
C MET A 259 7.32 -1.78 4.04
N TYR A 260 7.88 -0.59 4.35
CA TYR A 260 7.78 -0.02 5.69
C TYR A 260 6.36 0.39 6.07
N TRP A 261 5.50 0.71 5.10
CA TRP A 261 4.09 0.90 5.39
C TRP A 261 3.46 -0.34 6.02
N GLY A 262 3.76 -1.53 5.49
CA GLY A 262 3.28 -2.79 6.08
C GLY A 262 3.73 -3.00 7.53
N LEU A 263 4.89 -2.48 7.92
CA LEU A 263 5.34 -2.49 9.31
C LEU A 263 4.49 -1.54 10.17
N TYR A 264 4.35 -0.29 9.74
CA TYR A 264 3.66 0.76 10.49
C TYR A 264 2.14 0.65 10.45
N ALA A 265 1.55 0.01 9.45
CA ALA A 265 0.12 -0.21 9.30
C ALA A 265 -0.35 -1.49 10.01
N ARG A 266 0.57 -2.35 10.47
CA ARG A 266 0.24 -3.56 11.26
C ARG A 266 -0.52 -3.18 12.53
N ARG A 267 -1.74 -3.68 12.64
CA ARG A 267 -2.61 -3.51 13.81
C ARG A 267 -2.21 -4.51 14.90
N PRO A 268 -2.41 -4.18 16.17
CA PRO A 268 -2.18 -5.09 17.28
C PRO A 268 -2.85 -6.47 17.17
N ASP A 269 -4.02 -6.58 16.50
CA ASP A 269 -4.69 -7.87 16.26
C ASP A 269 -4.06 -8.73 15.16
N GLY A 270 -2.98 -8.26 14.53
CA GLY A 270 -2.25 -8.98 13.51
C GLY A 270 -2.73 -8.72 12.08
N ALA A 271 -3.82 -8.00 11.85
CA ALA A 271 -4.20 -7.52 10.53
C ALA A 271 -3.45 -6.22 10.16
N ILE A 272 -3.65 -5.72 8.93
CA ILE A 272 -3.04 -4.48 8.44
C ILE A 272 -4.17 -3.45 8.25
N LEU A 273 -3.89 -2.15 8.40
CA LEU A 273 -4.81 -1.11 7.92
C LEU A 273 -5.13 -1.32 6.43
N ARG A 274 -6.22 -0.72 5.94
CA ARG A 274 -6.68 -0.91 4.57
C ARG A 274 -6.19 0.24 3.68
N ASP A 275 -5.76 -0.02 2.46
CA ASP A 275 -5.42 1.01 1.47
C ASP A 275 -5.77 0.46 0.09
N GLY A 276 -6.42 1.24 -0.77
CA GLY A 276 -6.80 0.78 -2.11
C GLY A 276 -7.61 -0.54 -2.12
N ASP A 277 -7.44 -1.32 -3.20
CA ASP A 277 -8.05 -2.65 -3.28
C ASP A 277 -7.44 -3.59 -2.23
N ASP A 278 -8.27 -3.93 -1.24
CA ASP A 278 -7.87 -4.71 -0.09
C ASP A 278 -8.63 -6.04 0.01
N ASN A 279 -7.86 -7.11 -0.07
CA ASN A 279 -8.30 -8.49 0.16
C ASN A 279 -7.82 -9.01 1.53
N ASN A 280 -7.16 -8.18 2.34
CA ASN A 280 -6.53 -8.65 3.57
C ASN A 280 -7.56 -9.25 4.51
N ASP A 281 -8.71 -8.60 4.68
CA ASP A 281 -9.79 -9.09 5.54
C ASP A 281 -10.75 -10.04 4.81
N ARG A 282 -10.41 -10.50 3.60
CA ARG A 282 -11.28 -11.40 2.84
C ARG A 282 -11.35 -12.75 3.54
N ASN A 283 -12.46 -12.97 4.23
CA ASN A 283 -12.78 -14.24 4.85
C ASN A 283 -11.74 -14.73 5.86
N MET A 284 -11.03 -13.80 6.51
CA MET A 284 -10.07 -14.14 7.55
C MET A 284 -10.77 -14.80 8.73
N VAL A 285 -10.04 -15.71 9.36
CA VAL A 285 -10.38 -16.17 10.71
C VAL A 285 -9.97 -15.06 11.68
N LYS A 286 -10.88 -14.68 12.57
CA LYS A 286 -10.64 -13.66 13.59
C LYS A 286 -9.32 -13.87 14.34
N GLY A 287 -8.53 -12.79 14.47
CA GLY A 287 -7.26 -12.80 15.21
C GLY A 287 -6.14 -13.57 14.51
N GLN A 288 -6.36 -13.98 13.25
CA GLN A 288 -5.32 -14.55 12.42
C GLN A 288 -4.33 -13.45 12.03
N PHE A 289 -3.06 -13.70 12.26
CA PHE A 289 -1.98 -12.83 11.83
C PHE A 289 -1.91 -12.84 10.30
N TYR A 290 -1.87 -11.67 9.67
CA TYR A 290 -1.78 -11.55 8.21
C TYR A 290 -0.33 -11.83 7.72
N THR A 291 -0.17 -12.70 6.71
CA THR A 291 1.14 -13.30 6.37
C THR A 291 1.59 -13.12 4.92
N GLU A 292 0.81 -12.43 4.08
CA GLU A 292 1.08 -12.36 2.64
C GLU A 292 2.29 -11.48 2.29
N TYR A 293 2.75 -10.61 3.20
CA TYR A 293 3.88 -9.71 2.93
C TYR A 293 5.24 -10.42 3.07
N CYS A 294 5.26 -11.70 3.47
CA CYS A 294 6.49 -12.44 3.78
C CYS A 294 7.50 -12.45 2.63
N ARG A 295 7.08 -12.76 1.40
CA ARG A 295 7.97 -12.92 0.25
C ARG A 295 8.70 -11.62 -0.14
N PRO A 296 8.03 -10.49 -0.43
CA PRO A 296 8.73 -9.24 -0.73
C PRO A 296 9.56 -8.74 0.44
N MET A 297 9.06 -8.85 1.69
CA MET A 297 9.83 -8.46 2.87
C MET A 297 11.11 -9.28 3.02
N LEU A 298 11.06 -10.59 2.79
CA LEU A 298 12.23 -11.45 2.90
C LEU A 298 13.28 -11.09 1.84
N HIS A 299 12.89 -10.89 0.58
CA HIS A 299 13.84 -10.58 -0.49
C HIS A 299 14.47 -9.20 -0.33
N ILE A 300 13.68 -8.19 0.00
CA ILE A 300 14.20 -6.83 0.24
C ILE A 300 15.09 -6.83 1.48
N ALA A 301 14.68 -7.50 2.56
CA ALA A 301 15.49 -7.60 3.78
C ALA A 301 16.86 -8.21 3.52
N ASN A 302 16.93 -9.33 2.79
CA ASN A 302 18.21 -9.98 2.55
C ASN A 302 19.09 -9.21 1.55
N TYR A 303 18.49 -8.53 0.56
CA TYR A 303 19.23 -7.73 -0.41
C TYR A 303 19.82 -6.47 0.23
N TYR A 304 18.99 -5.68 0.91
CA TYR A 304 19.39 -4.40 1.54
C TYR A 304 19.89 -4.55 2.99
N ARG A 305 19.96 -5.78 3.50
CA ARG A 305 20.38 -6.10 4.87
C ARG A 305 19.50 -5.44 5.94
N ASP A 306 18.20 -5.28 5.66
CA ASP A 306 17.24 -4.62 6.55
C ASP A 306 16.75 -5.56 7.68
N PRO A 307 17.12 -5.32 8.95
CA PRO A 307 16.79 -6.24 10.04
C PRO A 307 15.32 -6.17 10.47
N TYR A 308 14.60 -5.08 10.19
CA TYR A 308 13.20 -4.93 10.57
C TYR A 308 12.29 -5.69 9.61
N LEU A 309 12.55 -5.58 8.31
CA LEU A 309 11.87 -6.39 7.31
C LEU A 309 12.21 -7.88 7.49
N LYS A 310 13.46 -8.21 7.85
CA LYS A 310 13.86 -9.59 8.17
C LYS A 310 13.05 -10.15 9.35
N TRP A 311 12.94 -9.39 10.43
CA TRP A 311 12.14 -9.76 11.60
C TRP A 311 10.69 -10.05 11.24
N GLU A 312 10.06 -9.14 10.51
CA GLU A 312 8.66 -9.28 10.15
C GLU A 312 8.42 -10.42 9.15
N ALA A 313 9.31 -10.63 8.18
CA ALA A 313 9.25 -11.77 7.27
C ALA A 313 9.29 -13.11 8.01
N MET A 314 10.17 -13.26 9.01
CA MET A 314 10.26 -14.49 9.82
C MET A 314 9.02 -14.73 10.69
N ARG A 315 8.33 -13.67 11.12
CA ARG A 315 7.05 -13.78 11.83
C ARG A 315 5.92 -14.24 10.91
N GLN A 316 5.92 -13.76 9.66
CA GLN A 316 4.93 -14.14 8.66
C GLN A 316 5.20 -15.51 8.03
N LEU A 317 6.44 -15.99 8.10
CA LEU A 317 6.85 -17.32 7.65
C LEU A 317 7.47 -18.11 8.81
N PRO A 318 6.66 -18.59 9.78
CA PRO A 318 7.18 -19.26 10.97
C PRO A 318 8.09 -20.44 10.61
N GLY A 319 9.26 -20.49 11.23
CA GLY A 319 10.26 -21.54 10.97
C GLY A 319 10.90 -21.48 9.58
N MET A 320 10.65 -20.41 8.81
CA MET A 320 11.05 -20.30 7.40
C MET A 320 10.57 -21.49 6.56
N GLU A 321 9.38 -22.01 6.90
CA GLU A 321 8.78 -23.14 6.19
C GLU A 321 8.39 -22.68 4.77
N PRO A 322 8.92 -23.31 3.70
CA PRO A 322 8.48 -22.99 2.35
C PRO A 322 6.97 -23.16 2.22
N GLN A 323 6.32 -22.25 1.49
CA GLN A 323 4.89 -22.34 1.28
C GLN A 323 4.58 -23.50 0.32
N ARG A 324 3.40 -24.10 0.46
CA ARG A 324 2.91 -25.09 -0.50
C ARG A 324 2.88 -24.45 -1.90
N PRO A 325 3.49 -25.04 -2.93
CA PRO A 325 3.53 -24.46 -4.27
C PRO A 325 2.14 -24.10 -4.79
N LYS A 326 1.96 -22.85 -5.21
CA LYS A 326 0.74 -22.36 -5.86
C LYS A 326 1.12 -21.43 -7.02
N ALA A 327 1.23 -22.01 -8.21
CA ALA A 327 1.71 -21.32 -9.41
C ALA A 327 3.01 -20.56 -9.09
N ASN A 328 3.08 -19.28 -9.47
CA ASN A 328 4.21 -18.40 -9.17
C ASN A 328 4.05 -17.59 -7.86
N GLN A 329 3.00 -17.79 -7.07
CA GLN A 329 2.61 -16.88 -5.99
C GLN A 329 3.29 -17.16 -4.64
N THR A 330 3.98 -18.28 -4.50
CA THR A 330 4.49 -18.76 -3.22
C THR A 330 6.01 -18.82 -3.20
N ILE A 331 6.60 -18.63 -2.01
CA ILE A 331 8.04 -18.79 -1.81
C ILE A 331 8.45 -20.27 -1.87
N SER A 332 9.35 -20.62 -2.79
CA SER A 332 9.85 -21.99 -2.97
C SER A 332 10.99 -22.32 -2.01
N SER A 333 11.30 -23.62 -1.88
CA SER A 333 12.48 -24.05 -1.11
C SER A 333 13.79 -23.57 -1.76
N ALA A 334 13.87 -23.58 -3.10
CA ALA A 334 15.02 -23.07 -3.84
C ALA A 334 15.21 -21.57 -3.60
N GLU A 335 14.13 -20.80 -3.66
CA GLU A 335 14.16 -19.35 -3.43
C GLU A 335 14.71 -19.01 -2.03
N ILE A 336 14.30 -19.74 -0.99
CA ILE A 336 14.87 -19.56 0.37
C ILE A 336 16.35 -19.94 0.39
N LEU A 337 16.75 -21.08 -0.18
CA LEU A 337 18.14 -21.54 -0.16
C LEU A 337 19.08 -20.57 -0.90
N LEU A 338 18.61 -19.97 -1.99
CA LEU A 338 19.38 -19.05 -2.82
C LEU A 338 19.48 -17.64 -2.20
N LEU A 339 18.34 -17.11 -1.72
CA LEU A 339 18.19 -15.68 -1.46
C LEU A 339 18.11 -15.32 0.04
N ASN A 340 17.94 -16.30 0.92
CA ASN A 340 17.96 -16.05 2.36
C ASN A 340 19.40 -16.00 2.90
N ASP A 341 19.74 -14.93 3.60
CA ASP A 341 20.90 -14.89 4.49
C ASP A 341 20.49 -15.30 5.91
N PRO A 342 20.83 -16.52 6.35
CA PRO A 342 20.53 -17.01 7.69
C PRO A 342 21.32 -16.32 8.81
N ASP A 343 22.39 -15.58 8.49
CA ASP A 343 23.18 -14.84 9.48
C ASP A 343 22.67 -13.40 9.69
N LEU A 344 21.73 -12.91 8.87
CA LEU A 344 21.11 -11.62 9.05
C LEU A 344 20.11 -11.70 10.24
N PRO A 345 20.39 -11.05 11.39
CA PRO A 345 19.46 -11.08 12.51
C PRO A 345 18.25 -10.19 12.23
N GLY A 346 17.07 -10.65 12.66
CA GLY A 346 15.89 -9.80 12.73
C GLY A 346 15.94 -8.85 13.94
N LYS A 347 15.46 -7.62 13.78
CA LYS A 347 15.24 -6.65 14.86
C LYS A 347 13.76 -6.31 14.97
N SER A 348 13.23 -6.36 16.19
CA SER A 348 11.81 -6.04 16.44
C SER A 348 11.45 -4.63 15.99
N VAL A 349 10.25 -4.50 15.39
CA VAL A 349 9.65 -3.21 15.03
C VAL A 349 9.41 -2.31 16.24
N ALA A 350 9.41 -2.85 17.46
CA ALA A 350 9.30 -2.06 18.70
C ALA A 350 10.43 -1.03 18.88
N ALA A 351 11.55 -1.17 18.16
CA ALA A 351 12.64 -0.20 18.17
C ALA A 351 12.46 0.92 17.11
N LEU A 352 11.47 0.83 16.23
CA LEU A 352 11.16 1.88 15.26
C LEU A 352 10.46 3.05 15.94
N PRO A 353 10.66 4.30 15.45
CA PRO A 353 9.85 5.45 15.85
C PRO A 353 8.36 5.17 15.80
N LEU A 354 7.58 5.88 16.62
CA LEU A 354 6.13 5.75 16.62
C LEU A 354 5.46 6.44 15.44
N THR A 355 6.18 7.30 14.72
CA THR A 355 5.68 8.00 13.54
C THR A 355 6.60 7.75 12.35
N LYS A 356 6.01 7.46 11.18
CA LYS A 356 6.73 7.49 9.90
C LYS A 356 5.95 8.33 8.89
N TYR A 357 6.64 9.29 8.31
CA TYR A 357 6.20 10.02 7.12
C TYR A 357 6.54 9.23 5.85
N PHE A 358 5.60 9.21 4.92
CA PHE A 358 5.66 8.60 3.59
C PHE A 358 5.65 9.73 2.55
N PRO A 359 6.81 10.07 1.96
CA PRO A 359 6.96 11.26 1.12
C PRO A 359 6.14 11.26 -0.18
N SER A 360 6.32 12.32 -0.96
CA SER A 360 5.94 12.35 -2.38
C SER A 360 6.44 11.07 -3.10
N PRO A 361 5.62 10.43 -3.95
CA PRO A 361 4.33 10.88 -4.48
C PRO A 361 3.08 10.49 -3.66
N LYS A 362 3.22 9.99 -2.42
CA LYS A 362 2.06 9.66 -1.55
C LYS A 362 1.70 10.86 -0.68
N GLY A 363 2.59 11.31 0.20
CA GLY A 363 2.26 12.34 1.20
C GLY A 363 1.30 11.80 2.24
N ALA A 364 1.78 10.89 3.08
CA ALA A 364 1.00 10.29 4.16
C ALA A 364 1.84 10.17 5.43
N VAL A 365 1.18 9.95 6.57
CA VAL A 365 1.86 9.67 7.83
C VAL A 365 1.08 8.61 8.60
N ILE A 366 1.81 7.67 9.20
CA ILE A 366 1.25 6.79 10.23
C ILE A 366 1.83 7.23 11.57
N ALA A 367 0.95 7.54 12.52
CA ALA A 367 1.26 7.85 13.89
C ALA A 367 0.72 6.74 14.81
N ARG A 368 1.56 6.30 15.75
CA ARG A 368 1.25 5.25 16.72
C ARG A 368 1.41 5.77 18.15
N THR A 369 0.79 5.09 19.11
CA THR A 369 1.09 5.28 20.54
C THR A 369 1.99 4.17 21.11
N GLY A 370 2.23 3.11 20.33
CA GLY A 370 3.06 1.98 20.73
C GLY A 370 3.19 0.89 19.65
N TRP A 371 3.85 -0.18 20.03
CA TRP A 371 4.04 -1.39 19.23
C TRP A 371 3.47 -2.64 19.94
N GLY A 372 2.53 -2.45 20.87
CA GLY A 372 1.90 -3.55 21.59
C GLY A 372 1.08 -4.45 20.66
N GLU A 373 1.05 -5.74 20.97
CA GLU A 373 0.35 -6.77 20.19
C GLU A 373 -0.78 -7.41 21.00
N GLY A 374 -1.74 -7.99 20.30
CA GLY A 374 -2.98 -8.54 20.85
C GLY A 374 -4.13 -7.53 20.79
N SER A 375 -5.36 -8.05 20.70
CA SER A 375 -6.58 -7.25 20.55
C SER A 375 -6.87 -6.32 21.73
N SER A 376 -6.25 -6.56 22.90
CA SER A 376 -6.37 -5.72 24.09
C SER A 376 -5.22 -4.71 24.26
N ALA A 377 -4.24 -4.69 23.35
CA ALA A 377 -3.11 -3.77 23.47
C ALA A 377 -3.62 -2.31 23.41
N PRO A 378 -3.18 -1.42 24.34
CA PRO A 378 -3.57 -0.02 24.35
C PRO A 378 -2.75 0.78 23.31
N THR A 379 -2.73 0.30 22.06
CA THR A 379 -1.97 0.89 20.96
C THR A 379 -2.94 1.46 19.93
N VAL A 380 -2.78 2.75 19.66
CA VAL A 380 -3.45 3.45 18.56
C VAL A 380 -2.57 3.31 17.32
N VAL A 381 -3.20 3.05 16.17
CA VAL A 381 -2.58 3.17 14.85
C VAL A 381 -3.46 4.11 14.04
N ALA A 382 -2.94 5.28 13.70
CA ALA A 382 -3.65 6.30 12.94
C ALA A 382 -2.91 6.61 11.64
N GLU A 383 -3.61 6.51 10.52
CA GLU A 383 -3.11 6.91 9.21
C GLU A 383 -3.78 8.21 8.77
N MET A 384 -3.01 9.12 8.20
CA MET A 384 -3.48 10.35 7.57
C MET A 384 -2.83 10.48 6.19
N LYS A 385 -3.63 10.69 5.14
CA LYS A 385 -3.16 10.70 3.74
C LYS A 385 -3.56 11.99 3.04
N ILE A 386 -2.66 12.54 2.22
CA ILE A 386 -2.97 13.57 1.22
C ILE A 386 -3.11 12.95 -0.17
N ASN A 387 -2.25 11.99 -0.54
CA ASN A 387 -2.21 11.35 -1.87
C ASN A 387 -1.90 12.35 -2.99
N GLU A 388 -0.64 12.80 -3.04
CA GLU A 388 -0.17 13.80 -4.02
C GLU A 388 -0.41 13.38 -5.47
N TRP A 389 -0.21 12.10 -5.79
CA TRP A 389 -0.49 11.52 -7.10
C TRP A 389 -1.47 10.36 -7.04
N TRP A 390 -2.31 10.26 -8.08
CA TRP A 390 -3.18 9.13 -8.35
C TRP A 390 -2.62 8.28 -9.50
N PHE A 391 -2.20 7.06 -9.17
CA PHE A 391 -1.63 6.06 -10.08
C PHE A 391 -2.68 5.17 -10.74
N THR A 392 -3.98 5.36 -10.44
CA THR A 392 -5.12 4.61 -11.00
C THR A 392 -5.13 3.11 -10.62
N ASN A 393 -5.88 2.29 -11.37
CA ASN A 393 -5.96 0.84 -11.19
C ASN A 393 -6.45 0.45 -9.79
N HIS A 394 -5.60 -0.09 -8.92
CA HIS A 394 -5.98 -0.51 -7.55
C HIS A 394 -5.89 0.63 -6.51
N GLN A 395 -5.43 1.82 -6.87
CA GLN A 395 -5.46 3.00 -5.99
C GLN A 395 -6.86 3.63 -5.99
N HIS A 396 -7.37 3.96 -4.80
CA HIS A 396 -8.67 4.62 -4.64
C HIS A 396 -8.59 6.14 -4.83
N LEU A 397 -9.75 6.78 -4.97
CA LEU A 397 -9.94 8.24 -4.95
C LEU A 397 -10.17 8.73 -3.52
N ASP A 398 -9.13 8.58 -2.70
CA ASP A 398 -9.15 8.72 -1.24
C ASP A 398 -8.18 9.80 -0.74
N ALA A 399 -7.87 10.81 -1.55
CA ALA A 399 -7.05 11.94 -1.14
C ALA A 399 -7.67 12.65 0.08
N GLY A 400 -6.90 12.82 1.14
CA GLY A 400 -7.41 13.39 2.40
C GLY A 400 -8.01 12.38 3.37
N ALA A 401 -8.00 11.08 3.07
CA ALA A 401 -8.54 10.08 3.98
C ALA A 401 -7.70 9.94 5.26
N PHE A 402 -8.35 9.48 6.33
CA PHE A 402 -7.69 9.06 7.56
C PHE A 402 -8.31 7.76 8.09
N GLN A 403 -7.55 7.02 8.89
CA GLN A 403 -8.02 5.80 9.58
C GLN A 403 -7.53 5.78 11.02
N ILE A 404 -8.29 5.14 11.91
CA ILE A 404 -7.93 4.99 13.33
C ILE A 404 -8.31 3.60 13.81
N TYR A 405 -7.32 2.86 14.30
CA TYR A 405 -7.47 1.64 15.06
C TYR A 405 -7.11 1.86 16.53
N TYR A 406 -7.91 1.32 17.45
CA TYR A 406 -7.55 1.12 18.85
C TYR A 406 -8.45 0.04 19.46
N LYS A 407 -7.84 -1.07 19.91
CA LYS A 407 -8.55 -2.26 20.40
C LYS A 407 -9.72 -2.66 19.49
N GLY A 408 -9.52 -2.60 18.17
CA GLY A 408 -10.55 -2.74 17.14
C GLY A 408 -10.54 -1.56 16.16
N MET A 409 -11.05 -1.78 14.96
CA MET A 409 -11.16 -0.72 13.95
C MET A 409 -12.26 0.28 14.32
N LEU A 410 -11.97 1.58 14.27
CA LEU A 410 -12.86 2.65 14.72
C LEU A 410 -13.24 3.63 13.60
N ALA A 411 -12.25 4.31 13.02
CA ALA A 411 -12.42 5.09 11.80
C ALA A 411 -11.86 4.27 10.63
N THR A 412 -12.72 3.65 9.83
CA THR A 412 -12.31 2.65 8.82
C THR A 412 -12.31 3.21 7.40
N ASP A 413 -11.51 2.60 6.52
CA ASP A 413 -11.75 2.59 5.08
C ASP A 413 -12.84 1.55 4.80
N SER A 414 -13.87 1.89 4.02
CA SER A 414 -15.03 1.02 3.77
C SER A 414 -15.07 0.57 2.30
N GLY A 415 -15.97 -0.35 1.97
CA GLY A 415 -16.01 -0.99 0.66
C GLY A 415 -15.23 -2.29 0.66
N TYR A 416 -15.49 -3.11 -0.35
CA TYR A 416 -15.03 -4.48 -0.46
C TYR A 416 -14.32 -4.69 -1.78
N TYR A 417 -13.21 -5.41 -1.72
CA TYR A 417 -12.61 -6.05 -2.87
C TYR A 417 -12.79 -7.57 -2.74
N GLN A 418 -13.38 -8.19 -3.76
CA GLN A 418 -13.60 -9.65 -3.86
C GLN A 418 -14.17 -10.34 -2.61
N ALA A 419 -15.20 -9.78 -1.97
CA ALA A 419 -15.79 -10.30 -0.73
C ALA A 419 -16.17 -11.80 -0.74
N SER A 420 -17.21 -12.20 -1.49
CA SER A 420 -17.65 -13.61 -1.55
C SER A 420 -17.74 -14.19 -2.95
N VAL A 421 -18.22 -13.42 -3.93
CA VAL A 421 -18.34 -13.87 -5.33
C VAL A 421 -16.99 -13.71 -6.00
N ASP A 422 -16.29 -14.83 -6.22
CA ASP A 422 -15.02 -14.84 -6.95
C ASP A 422 -15.22 -14.39 -8.40
N LYS A 423 -14.46 -13.36 -8.79
CA LYS A 423 -14.20 -12.90 -10.17
C LYS A 423 -15.36 -13.04 -11.16
N MET A 424 -16.59 -12.69 -10.77
CA MET A 424 -17.63 -12.42 -11.75
C MET A 424 -17.54 -10.95 -12.16
N PHE A 425 -16.97 -10.70 -13.33
CA PHE A 425 -17.27 -9.48 -14.08
C PHE A 425 -18.77 -9.44 -14.28
N SER A 426 -19.42 -8.51 -13.59
CA SER A 426 -20.86 -8.32 -13.69
C SER A 426 -21.14 -6.85 -13.92
N ASP A 427 -21.99 -6.59 -14.91
CA ASP A 427 -22.55 -5.27 -15.15
C ASP A 427 -23.81 -5.02 -14.31
N GLY A 428 -24.25 -6.01 -13.52
CA GLY A 428 -25.40 -5.90 -12.62
C GLY A 428 -24.98 -5.63 -11.18
N ASN A 429 -25.88 -5.01 -10.41
CA ASN A 429 -25.72 -4.82 -8.98
C ASN A 429 -26.14 -6.11 -8.23
N ASN A 430 -25.32 -7.15 -8.35
CA ASN A 430 -25.62 -8.51 -7.90
C ASN A 430 -24.82 -8.95 -6.66
N GLY A 431 -24.19 -7.99 -5.96
CA GLY A 431 -23.30 -8.27 -4.83
C GLY A 431 -21.85 -8.60 -5.23
N SER A 432 -21.50 -8.58 -6.53
CA SER A 432 -20.11 -8.72 -6.99
C SER A 432 -19.27 -7.49 -6.61
N THR A 433 -18.08 -7.75 -6.10
CA THR A 433 -17.11 -6.75 -5.61
C THR A 433 -15.74 -6.93 -6.28
N GLY A 434 -15.70 -7.66 -7.41
CA GLY A 434 -14.49 -7.78 -8.21
C GLY A 434 -14.16 -6.47 -8.94
N TYR A 435 -12.92 -6.38 -9.42
CA TYR A 435 -12.44 -5.23 -10.20
C TYR A 435 -13.42 -4.87 -11.34
N GLY A 436 -13.86 -3.61 -11.38
CA GLY A 436 -14.79 -3.10 -12.40
C GLY A 436 -16.27 -3.50 -12.22
N SER A 437 -16.64 -4.11 -11.08
CA SER A 437 -18.05 -4.31 -10.71
C SER A 437 -18.73 -2.99 -10.35
N LEU A 438 -20.06 -2.98 -10.25
CA LEU A 438 -20.78 -1.78 -9.82
C LEU A 438 -20.43 -1.34 -8.39
N HIS A 439 -20.16 -2.27 -7.47
CA HIS A 439 -19.63 -1.93 -6.15
C HIS A 439 -18.28 -1.23 -6.25
N ASP A 440 -17.40 -1.76 -7.11
CA ASP A 440 -16.04 -1.28 -7.25
C ASP A 440 -15.99 0.18 -7.76
N ILE A 441 -16.69 0.46 -8.86
CA ILE A 441 -16.62 1.74 -9.56
C ILE A 441 -17.53 2.83 -8.96
N ASN A 442 -18.57 2.45 -8.20
CA ASN A 442 -19.51 3.40 -7.62
C ASN A 442 -19.29 3.64 -6.12
N TYR A 443 -18.65 2.71 -5.40
CA TYR A 443 -18.44 2.83 -3.96
C TYR A 443 -16.98 2.59 -3.55
N ASN A 444 -16.46 1.37 -3.70
CA ASN A 444 -15.15 0.96 -3.14
C ASN A 444 -14.00 1.91 -3.51
N LYS A 445 -13.84 2.23 -4.81
CA LYS A 445 -12.78 3.11 -5.31
C LYS A 445 -13.07 4.61 -5.15
N ARG A 446 -14.25 4.98 -4.65
CA ARG A 446 -14.79 6.34 -4.70
C ARG A 446 -14.73 7.01 -3.33
N THR A 447 -14.57 8.33 -3.32
CA THR A 447 -14.34 9.14 -2.12
C THR A 447 -15.41 8.94 -1.04
N ILE A 448 -16.65 8.61 -1.42
CA ILE A 448 -17.75 8.32 -0.48
C ILE A 448 -17.51 7.09 0.41
N ALA A 449 -16.55 6.21 0.09
CA ALA A 449 -16.16 5.08 0.92
C ALA A 449 -15.09 5.44 1.97
N HIS A 450 -14.59 6.68 1.95
CA HIS A 450 -13.44 7.14 2.74
C HIS A 450 -13.82 8.25 3.73
N ASN A 451 -13.00 8.43 4.76
CA ASN A 451 -13.13 9.53 5.73
C ASN A 451 -12.68 10.87 5.12
N CYS A 452 -13.41 11.34 4.11
CA CYS A 452 -13.09 12.44 3.21
C CYS A 452 -14.16 13.55 3.23
N MET A 453 -13.97 14.55 2.35
CA MET A 453 -14.97 15.57 2.04
C MET A 453 -15.68 15.25 0.73
N LEU A 454 -16.99 15.53 0.66
CA LEU A 454 -17.79 15.54 -0.55
C LEU A 454 -18.31 16.96 -0.82
N VAL A 455 -18.35 17.34 -2.09
CA VAL A 455 -19.04 18.54 -2.59
C VAL A 455 -19.95 18.10 -3.74
N PHE A 456 -21.26 18.16 -3.51
CA PHE A 456 -22.22 17.62 -4.45
C PHE A 456 -22.69 18.68 -5.45
N ASP A 457 -22.15 18.60 -6.68
CA ASP A 457 -22.69 19.29 -7.85
C ASP A 457 -23.66 18.33 -8.57
N PRO A 458 -24.97 18.62 -8.63
CA PRO A 458 -25.95 17.74 -9.27
C PRO A 458 -25.73 17.59 -10.80
N GLY A 459 -24.98 18.49 -11.44
CA GLY A 459 -24.65 18.43 -12.86
C GLY A 459 -23.42 17.57 -13.19
N GLU A 460 -22.59 17.26 -12.20
CA GLU A 460 -21.33 16.54 -12.40
C GLU A 460 -21.57 15.09 -12.84
N GLN A 461 -20.75 14.64 -13.79
CA GLN A 461 -20.81 13.31 -14.39
C GLN A 461 -19.51 12.56 -14.15
N PHE A 462 -19.63 11.26 -13.91
CA PHE A 462 -18.49 10.38 -13.65
C PHE A 462 -18.52 9.20 -14.61
N ARG A 463 -17.36 8.86 -15.16
CA ARG A 463 -17.20 7.69 -16.02
C ARG A 463 -15.98 6.89 -15.57
N TYR A 464 -16.15 5.57 -15.55
CA TYR A 464 -15.09 4.61 -15.32
C TYR A 464 -14.95 3.77 -16.58
N SER A 465 -13.88 4.02 -17.33
CA SER A 465 -13.66 3.47 -18.66
C SER A 465 -14.90 3.73 -19.55
N THR A 466 -15.57 2.68 -20.03
CA THR A 466 -16.77 2.80 -20.85
C THR A 466 -18.07 2.94 -20.03
N LYS A 467 -18.03 2.75 -18.71
CA LYS A 467 -19.21 2.69 -17.83
C LYS A 467 -19.52 4.06 -17.22
N GLN A 468 -20.81 4.40 -17.12
CA GLN A 468 -21.25 5.51 -16.28
C GLN A 468 -21.10 5.11 -14.81
N ALA A 469 -20.58 6.02 -14.00
CA ALA A 469 -20.54 5.88 -12.55
C ALA A 469 -21.46 6.92 -11.89
N ASP A 470 -22.01 6.57 -10.72
CA ASP A 470 -22.85 7.47 -9.94
C ASP A 470 -22.03 8.64 -9.38
N ASN A 471 -22.72 9.76 -9.27
CA ASN A 471 -22.21 10.97 -8.64
C ASN A 471 -22.25 10.80 -7.12
N ASP A 472 -21.06 10.62 -6.53
CA ASP A 472 -20.86 10.50 -5.09
C ASP A 472 -20.53 11.85 -4.44
N GLY A 473 -20.42 12.93 -5.21
CA GLY A 473 -19.90 14.22 -4.77
C GLY A 473 -18.40 14.23 -4.47
N GLY A 474 -17.68 13.17 -4.84
CA GLY A 474 -16.29 12.93 -4.51
C GLY A 474 -15.29 13.55 -5.48
N GLN A 475 -14.08 12.99 -5.46
CA GLN A 475 -12.94 13.36 -6.31
C GLN A 475 -13.12 12.84 -7.74
N MET A 476 -12.37 13.43 -8.68
CA MET A 476 -12.49 13.15 -10.12
C MET A 476 -11.96 11.77 -10.50
N LEU A 477 -12.69 11.09 -11.39
CA LEU A 477 -12.15 9.99 -12.21
C LEU A 477 -11.40 10.60 -13.40
N ILE A 478 -10.13 10.97 -13.20
CA ILE A 478 -9.30 11.60 -14.23
C ILE A 478 -9.18 10.68 -15.45
N GLY A 479 -9.46 11.21 -16.64
CA GLY A 479 -9.35 10.45 -17.90
C GLY A 479 -10.21 9.19 -17.93
N ASP A 480 -11.39 9.21 -17.30
CA ASP A 480 -12.25 8.04 -17.14
C ASP A 480 -11.53 6.85 -16.46
N ALA A 481 -10.61 7.12 -15.51
CA ALA A 481 -9.73 6.14 -14.88
C ALA A 481 -8.79 5.39 -15.84
N GLU A 482 -8.38 6.04 -16.93
CA GLU A 482 -7.34 5.49 -17.81
C GLU A 482 -6.00 5.38 -17.08
N GLU A 483 -5.44 4.17 -17.10
CA GLU A 483 -4.14 3.86 -16.51
C GLU A 483 -3.00 4.41 -17.38
N PRO A 484 -1.99 5.11 -16.84
CA PRO A 484 -0.86 5.59 -17.65
C PRO A 484 -0.07 4.41 -18.23
N ASN A 485 0.30 4.48 -19.52
CA ASN A 485 1.05 3.40 -20.17
C ASN A 485 2.54 3.46 -19.77
N LEU A 486 3.16 4.63 -19.93
CA LEU A 486 4.55 4.93 -19.58
C LEU A 486 4.65 5.98 -18.47
N LEU A 487 5.84 6.13 -17.87
CA LEU A 487 6.13 7.21 -16.92
C LEU A 487 5.87 8.60 -17.53
N GLU A 488 6.19 8.76 -18.81
CA GLU A 488 6.01 10.01 -19.56
C GLU A 488 4.54 10.40 -19.66
N ASP A 489 3.63 9.43 -19.84
CA ASP A 489 2.18 9.68 -19.85
C ASP A 489 1.69 10.15 -18.48
N MET A 490 2.22 9.54 -17.42
CA MET A 490 1.88 9.93 -16.05
C MET A 490 2.35 11.35 -15.74
N LEU A 491 3.63 11.66 -15.99
CA LEU A 491 4.21 12.97 -15.71
C LEU A 491 3.69 14.05 -16.67
N GLY A 492 3.33 13.68 -17.89
CA GLY A 492 2.75 14.55 -18.91
C GLY A 492 1.28 14.89 -18.67
N ASN A 493 0.58 14.16 -17.79
CA ASN A 493 -0.79 14.46 -17.39
C ASN A 493 -0.83 15.13 -16.00
N PRO A 494 -0.83 16.47 -15.92
CA PRO A 494 -0.83 17.18 -14.64
C PRO A 494 -2.10 16.94 -13.81
N ALA A 495 -3.19 16.42 -14.40
CA ALA A 495 -4.40 16.10 -13.65
C ALA A 495 -4.21 14.90 -12.71
N LEU A 496 -3.25 14.00 -12.99
CA LEU A 496 -2.91 12.87 -12.10
C LEU A 496 -2.17 13.30 -10.83
N LYS A 497 -1.63 14.53 -10.79
CA LYS A 497 -1.20 15.17 -9.55
C LYS A 497 -2.42 15.80 -8.87
N THR A 498 -3.02 15.04 -7.96
CA THR A 498 -4.30 15.35 -7.29
C THR A 498 -4.16 16.30 -6.11
N CYS A 499 -2.99 16.41 -5.51
CA CYS A 499 -2.80 17.27 -4.32
C CYS A 499 -1.40 17.89 -4.29
N ASP A 500 -1.23 18.89 -3.42
CA ASP A 500 0.06 19.43 -3.00
C ASP A 500 0.23 19.23 -1.50
N ILE A 501 1.39 18.76 -1.05
CA ILE A 501 1.72 18.64 0.36
C ILE A 501 2.14 20.03 0.86
N LEU A 502 1.41 20.57 1.84
CA LEU A 502 1.65 21.92 2.37
C LEU A 502 2.56 21.92 3.59
N GLY A 503 2.53 20.86 4.39
CA GLY A 503 3.47 20.72 5.50
C GLY A 503 3.34 19.40 6.23
N HIS A 504 4.44 18.94 6.83
CA HIS A 504 4.46 17.76 7.69
C HIS A 504 5.53 17.91 8.78
N GLU A 505 5.19 17.51 10.01
CA GLU A 505 6.15 17.58 11.13
C GLU A 505 5.71 16.64 12.26
N PHE A 506 6.65 16.12 13.04
CA PHE A 506 6.34 15.41 14.27
C PHE A 506 7.47 15.60 15.28
N GLY A 507 7.13 15.69 16.56
CA GLY A 507 8.11 15.92 17.60
C GLY A 507 7.51 16.18 18.98
N PRO A 508 8.29 16.76 19.92
CA PRO A 508 9.71 17.13 19.76
C PRO A 508 10.66 15.91 19.81
N ASP A 509 10.26 14.82 20.46
CA ASP A 509 11.00 13.55 20.41
C ASP A 509 10.66 12.81 19.11
N LEU A 510 11.66 12.54 18.27
CA LEU A 510 11.47 11.83 17.01
C LEU A 510 11.18 10.34 17.20
N GLN A 511 11.53 9.75 18.35
CA GLN A 511 11.24 8.36 18.66
C GLN A 511 9.80 8.19 19.14
N CYS A 512 9.36 9.03 20.08
CA CYS A 512 8.03 9.01 20.67
C CYS A 512 7.37 10.41 20.61
N PRO A 513 6.98 10.88 19.42
CA PRO A 513 6.43 12.23 19.25
C PRO A 513 5.23 12.50 20.15
N ASP A 514 5.10 13.74 20.60
CA ASP A 514 3.89 14.22 21.26
C ASP A 514 2.81 14.56 20.23
N TYR A 515 3.21 15.15 19.10
CA TYR A 515 2.32 15.46 17.99
C TYR A 515 2.83 14.92 16.66
N THR A 516 1.92 14.77 15.71
CA THR A 516 2.20 14.52 14.30
C THR A 516 1.26 15.36 13.46
N TYR A 517 1.82 16.18 12.58
CA TYR A 517 1.14 17.14 11.71
C TYR A 517 1.29 16.73 10.24
N LEU A 518 0.21 16.87 9.47
CA LEU A 518 0.20 16.74 8.02
C LEU A 518 -0.85 17.69 7.44
N SER A 519 -0.50 18.44 6.40
CA SER A 519 -1.43 19.31 5.69
C SER A 519 -1.22 19.24 4.19
N GLY A 520 -2.31 19.39 3.43
CA GLY A 520 -2.27 19.41 1.98
C GLY A 520 -3.35 20.28 1.38
N ASP A 521 -3.10 20.70 0.14
CA ASP A 521 -4.08 21.29 -0.76
C ASP A 521 -4.63 20.19 -1.66
N LEU A 522 -5.92 19.92 -1.52
CA LEU A 522 -6.64 18.86 -2.23
C LEU A 522 -7.53 19.41 -3.34
N THR A 523 -7.44 20.70 -3.65
CA THR A 523 -8.32 21.36 -4.63
C THR A 523 -8.30 20.60 -5.97
N ARG A 524 -7.12 20.18 -6.42
CA ARG A 524 -6.92 19.49 -7.71
C ARG A 524 -7.53 18.08 -7.77
N ALA A 525 -7.89 17.49 -6.64
CA ALA A 525 -8.54 16.19 -6.59
C ALA A 525 -10.02 16.27 -7.02
N TYR A 526 -10.61 17.46 -6.98
CA TYR A 526 -12.01 17.71 -7.34
C TYR A 526 -12.08 18.51 -8.65
N SER A 527 -13.25 18.47 -9.29
CA SER A 527 -13.54 19.32 -10.44
C SER A 527 -13.69 20.78 -10.04
N ASP A 528 -13.97 21.66 -11.00
CA ASP A 528 -14.22 23.09 -10.81
C ASP A 528 -15.41 23.40 -9.86
N LYS A 529 -16.12 22.38 -9.36
CA LYS A 529 -17.08 22.52 -8.25
C LYS A 529 -16.40 22.96 -6.95
N VAL A 530 -15.12 22.67 -6.76
CA VAL A 530 -14.29 23.09 -5.61
C VAL A 530 -13.28 24.13 -6.07
N THR A 531 -13.31 25.31 -5.47
CA THR A 531 -12.40 26.43 -5.82
C THR A 531 -11.19 26.52 -4.90
N SER A 532 -11.28 25.93 -3.70
CA SER A 532 -10.18 25.83 -2.74
C SER A 532 -10.50 24.72 -1.74
N TYR A 533 -9.54 23.86 -1.44
CA TYR A 533 -9.66 22.87 -0.38
C TYR A 533 -8.31 22.58 0.27
N GLN A 534 -8.21 22.90 1.57
CA GLN A 534 -7.10 22.52 2.42
C GLN A 534 -7.60 21.61 3.54
N ARG A 535 -6.89 20.50 3.77
CA ARG A 535 -7.09 19.62 4.93
C ARG A 535 -5.81 19.59 5.76
N SER A 536 -5.96 19.74 7.07
CA SER A 536 -4.87 19.65 8.04
C SER A 536 -5.22 18.67 9.15
N PHE A 537 -4.28 17.78 9.44
CA PHE A 537 -4.35 16.81 10.51
C PHE A 537 -3.37 17.18 11.61
N LEU A 538 -3.79 17.02 12.85
CA LEU A 538 -2.89 16.99 13.98
C LEU A 538 -3.25 15.86 14.94
N PHE A 539 -2.41 14.84 14.98
CA PHE A 539 -2.49 13.74 15.91
C PHE A 539 -1.72 14.07 17.19
N TRP A 540 -2.36 13.92 18.34
CA TRP A 540 -1.75 13.96 19.66
C TRP A 540 -1.54 12.55 20.19
N ASN A 541 -0.30 12.17 20.46
CA ASN A 541 0.00 11.09 21.39
C ASN A 541 -0.09 11.67 22.80
N LEU A 542 -1.20 11.40 23.48
CA LEU A 542 -1.52 12.02 24.76
C LEU A 542 -0.64 11.49 25.90
N LYS A 543 0.01 10.33 25.69
CA LYS A 543 0.85 9.63 26.68
C LYS A 543 0.05 9.23 27.94
N ASP A 544 -1.22 8.90 27.74
CA ASP A 544 -2.15 8.50 28.78
C ASP A 544 -2.77 7.13 28.44
N THR A 545 -3.04 6.29 29.45
CA THR A 545 -3.55 4.93 29.22
C THR A 545 -5.05 4.86 28.98
N GLU A 546 -5.81 5.81 29.54
CA GLU A 546 -7.27 5.91 29.40
C GLU A 546 -7.64 6.69 28.13
N HIS A 547 -6.86 7.73 27.83
CA HIS A 547 -6.98 8.58 26.64
C HIS A 547 -5.70 8.53 25.81
N PRO A 548 -5.42 7.46 25.06
CA PRO A 548 -4.13 7.26 24.40
C PRO A 548 -3.83 8.28 23.30
N ALA A 549 -4.85 8.75 22.58
CA ALA A 549 -4.66 9.69 21.50
C ALA A 549 -5.89 10.55 21.19
N ALA A 550 -5.64 11.67 20.53
CA ALA A 550 -6.65 12.47 19.84
C ALA A 550 -6.17 12.85 18.44
N LEU A 551 -7.08 12.90 17.46
CA LEU A 551 -6.82 13.43 16.12
C LEU A 551 -7.69 14.66 15.90
N VAL A 552 -7.08 15.79 15.56
CA VAL A 552 -7.77 17.00 15.12
C VAL A 552 -7.74 17.07 13.60
N VAL A 553 -8.90 17.19 12.97
CA VAL A 553 -9.05 17.33 11.52
C VAL A 553 -9.67 18.69 11.24
N PHE A 554 -8.92 19.54 10.54
CA PHE A 554 -9.35 20.86 10.12
C PHE A 554 -9.44 20.93 8.60
N ASP A 555 -10.63 21.28 8.10
CA ASP A 555 -10.90 21.49 6.68
C ASP A 555 -11.32 22.94 6.43
N ARG A 556 -10.69 23.57 5.43
CA ARG A 556 -11.21 24.78 4.78
C ARG A 556 -11.57 24.43 3.35
N ILE A 557 -12.85 24.49 3.01
CA ILE A 557 -13.34 24.11 1.68
C ILE A 557 -14.30 25.15 1.11
N ALA A 558 -14.02 25.57 -0.12
CA ALA A 558 -14.83 26.49 -0.89
C ALA A 558 -15.35 25.82 -2.17
N SER A 559 -16.64 25.99 -2.43
CA SER A 559 -17.30 25.55 -3.67
C SER A 559 -17.59 26.73 -4.61
N SER A 560 -17.74 26.46 -5.90
CA SER A 560 -18.08 27.47 -6.90
C SER A 560 -19.53 27.96 -6.76
N ASP A 561 -20.43 27.10 -6.28
CA ASP A 561 -21.81 27.42 -5.89
C ASP A 561 -22.01 27.18 -4.38
N GLU A 562 -22.68 28.11 -3.70
CA GLU A 562 -22.99 27.99 -2.26
C GLU A 562 -23.99 26.86 -1.95
N ASN A 563 -24.78 26.46 -2.94
CA ASN A 563 -25.78 25.40 -2.82
C ASN A 563 -25.19 24.00 -3.03
N PHE A 564 -23.93 23.88 -3.48
CA PHE A 564 -23.25 22.60 -3.52
C PHE A 564 -23.03 22.10 -2.10
N LYS A 565 -23.76 21.05 -1.74
CA LYS A 565 -23.75 20.52 -0.39
C LYS A 565 -22.37 19.95 -0.06
N LYS A 566 -21.75 20.49 0.99
CA LYS A 566 -20.50 19.99 1.55
C LYS A 566 -20.77 18.97 2.64
N THR A 567 -20.09 17.83 2.61
CA THR A 567 -20.29 16.74 3.57
C THR A 567 -18.96 16.17 4.03
N TRP A 568 -18.71 16.20 5.33
CA TRP A 568 -17.61 15.51 5.99
C TRP A 568 -18.03 14.11 6.40
N LEU A 569 -17.20 13.10 6.13
CA LEU A 569 -17.50 11.69 6.35
C LEU A 569 -16.68 11.09 7.50
N LEU A 570 -17.34 10.25 8.31
CA LEU A 570 -16.70 9.35 9.27
C LEU A 570 -17.34 7.97 9.23
N HIS A 571 -16.55 6.99 8.82
CA HIS A 571 -16.91 5.59 8.64
C HIS A 571 -16.48 4.76 9.84
N GLY A 572 -17.32 3.84 10.27
CA GLY A 572 -17.00 2.83 11.27
C GLY A 572 -17.81 1.57 11.03
N LEU A 573 -17.36 0.44 11.60
CA LEU A 573 -17.96 -0.87 11.32
C LEU A 573 -19.38 -1.03 11.86
N TYR A 574 -19.69 -0.34 12.95
CA TYR A 574 -20.97 -0.46 13.67
C TYR A 574 -21.73 0.85 13.69
N GLU A 575 -23.02 0.78 13.96
CA GLU A 575 -23.89 1.94 13.94
C GLU A 575 -23.42 3.02 14.93
N PRO A 576 -23.22 4.28 14.50
CA PRO A 576 -22.81 5.34 15.39
C PRO A 576 -23.97 5.88 16.23
N GLU A 577 -23.65 6.27 17.45
CA GLU A 577 -24.50 7.12 18.28
C GLU A 577 -24.30 8.58 17.85
N LEU A 578 -25.39 9.29 17.58
CA LEU A 578 -25.37 10.69 17.13
C LEU A 578 -25.95 11.61 18.20
N GLY A 579 -25.16 12.61 18.59
CA GLY A 579 -25.62 13.78 19.34
C GLY A 579 -25.80 15.00 18.43
N GLU A 580 -26.08 16.15 19.02
CA GLU A 580 -26.25 17.41 18.27
C GLU A 580 -24.96 17.85 17.56
N ASN A 581 -23.81 17.69 18.23
CA ASN A 581 -22.48 18.04 17.73
C ASN A 581 -21.43 16.97 18.11
N ARG A 582 -21.86 15.71 18.21
CA ARG A 582 -21.00 14.59 18.62
C ARG A 582 -21.36 13.32 17.86
N ILE A 583 -20.35 12.56 17.44
CA ILE A 583 -20.48 11.24 16.82
C ILE A 583 -19.69 10.25 17.67
N VAL A 584 -20.28 9.11 18.03
CA VAL A 584 -19.59 8.06 18.79
C VAL A 584 -19.67 6.73 18.05
N PHE A 585 -18.51 6.16 17.77
CA PHE A 585 -18.37 4.78 17.31
C PHE A 585 -17.80 3.92 18.43
N LYS A 586 -18.35 2.71 18.59
CA LYS A 586 -17.86 1.70 19.52
C LYS A 586 -17.65 0.38 18.77
N ASN A 587 -16.57 -0.31 19.10
CA ASN A 587 -16.28 -1.65 18.61
C ASN A 587 -16.06 -2.57 19.81
N THR A 588 -17.14 -3.23 20.24
CA THR A 588 -17.14 -4.25 21.31
C THR A 588 -17.33 -5.66 20.75
N ALA A 589 -17.43 -5.78 19.43
CA ALA A 589 -17.58 -7.06 18.76
C ALA A 589 -16.28 -7.85 18.82
N TYR A 590 -16.39 -9.17 18.86
CA TYR A 590 -15.22 -10.04 18.74
C TYR A 590 -14.09 -9.73 19.76
N GLY A 591 -14.42 -9.28 20.97
CA GLY A 591 -13.41 -8.98 22.00
C GLY A 591 -12.55 -7.74 21.72
N ALA A 592 -12.95 -6.94 20.73
CA ALA A 592 -12.57 -5.54 20.64
C ALA A 592 -13.15 -4.75 21.82
N ASN A 593 -12.55 -3.61 22.13
CA ASN A 593 -13.03 -2.70 23.17
C ASN A 593 -12.75 -1.23 22.85
N GLY A 594 -12.66 -0.89 21.56
CA GLY A 594 -12.35 0.46 21.13
C GLY A 594 -13.57 1.38 21.13
N LYS A 595 -13.37 2.65 21.49
CA LYS A 595 -14.34 3.73 21.33
C LYS A 595 -13.67 4.93 20.68
N LEU A 596 -14.39 5.56 19.76
CA LEU A 596 -14.03 6.82 19.13
C LEU A 596 -15.13 7.83 19.38
N THR A 597 -14.78 8.96 19.98
CA THR A 597 -15.70 10.10 20.16
C THR A 597 -15.22 11.27 19.32
N ALA A 598 -16.02 11.70 18.35
CA ALA A 598 -15.76 12.87 17.54
C ALA A 598 -16.62 14.04 18.01
N ASP A 599 -15.98 15.07 18.58
CA ASP A 599 -16.59 16.35 18.91
C ASP A 599 -16.51 17.29 17.70
N VAL A 600 -17.68 17.77 17.25
CA VAL A 600 -17.82 18.72 16.15
C VAL A 600 -17.77 20.14 16.73
N LEU A 601 -16.69 20.86 16.45
CA LEU A 601 -16.50 22.25 16.86
C LEU A 601 -16.95 23.22 15.77
N LEU A 602 -16.68 22.87 14.50
CA LEU A 602 -17.20 23.57 13.32
C LEU A 602 -17.77 22.58 12.29
N PRO A 603 -18.89 22.91 11.61
CA PRO A 603 -19.71 24.12 11.78
C PRO A 603 -20.28 24.27 13.19
N HIS A 604 -20.49 25.50 13.64
CA HIS A 604 -20.94 25.77 15.00
C HIS A 604 -22.24 25.04 15.34
N LYS A 605 -22.39 24.74 16.63
CA LYS A 605 -23.65 24.24 17.19
C LYS A 605 -24.84 25.08 16.71
N GLY A 606 -25.87 24.40 16.19
CA GLY A 606 -27.07 25.02 15.59
C GLY A 606 -26.99 25.23 14.07
N ASP A 607 -25.78 25.26 13.51
CA ASP A 607 -25.51 25.20 12.06
C ASP A 607 -24.97 23.83 11.64
N THR A 608 -24.94 22.85 12.54
CA THR A 608 -24.50 21.48 12.32
C THR A 608 -25.68 20.57 11.95
N VAL A 609 -25.53 19.74 10.91
CA VAL A 609 -26.44 18.62 10.61
C VAL A 609 -25.64 17.33 10.58
N ILE A 610 -25.96 16.40 11.47
CA ILE A 610 -25.36 15.07 11.53
C ILE A 610 -26.40 14.02 11.17
N SER A 611 -26.04 13.11 10.27
CA SER A 611 -26.87 11.96 9.88
C SER A 611 -26.00 10.71 9.75
N LYS A 612 -26.63 9.53 9.62
CA LYS A 612 -25.92 8.27 9.39
C LYS A 612 -26.52 7.48 8.24
N THR A 613 -25.74 6.59 7.64
CA THR A 613 -26.16 5.69 6.57
C THR A 613 -25.43 4.37 6.70
N GLU A 614 -26.17 3.28 6.62
CA GLU A 614 -25.63 1.92 6.56
C GLU A 614 -25.30 1.56 5.11
N GLY A 615 -24.24 0.76 4.90
CA GLY A 615 -23.96 0.15 3.62
C GLY A 615 -23.47 1.11 2.53
N ALA A 616 -23.40 0.58 1.31
CA ALA A 616 -22.75 1.18 0.16
C ALA A 616 -23.70 2.07 -0.66
N VAL A 617 -24.46 2.91 0.04
CA VAL A 617 -25.50 3.75 -0.58
C VAL A 617 -24.91 5.00 -1.23
N VAL A 618 -25.06 5.14 -2.55
CA VAL A 618 -24.66 6.30 -3.34
C VAL A 618 -25.86 6.80 -4.14
N ASN A 619 -26.20 8.08 -4.00
CA ASN A 619 -27.34 8.72 -4.66
C ASN A 619 -28.67 7.92 -4.58
N GLY A 620 -28.92 7.25 -3.45
CA GLY A 620 -30.13 6.44 -3.21
C GLY A 620 -30.04 4.97 -3.66
N THR A 621 -28.98 4.58 -4.37
CA THR A 621 -28.73 3.19 -4.78
C THR A 621 -27.76 2.52 -3.81
N ASP A 622 -28.12 1.36 -3.27
CA ASP A 622 -27.20 0.54 -2.46
C ASP A 622 -26.38 -0.40 -3.35
N TYR A 623 -25.09 -0.12 -3.51
CA TYR A 623 -24.15 -0.98 -4.20
C TYR A 623 -23.63 -2.07 -3.26
N TYR A 624 -24.53 -2.88 -2.72
CA TYR A 624 -24.20 -3.85 -1.67
C TYR A 624 -23.14 -4.88 -2.11
N ALA A 625 -22.42 -5.42 -1.14
CA ALA A 625 -21.49 -6.52 -1.32
C ALA A 625 -22.10 -7.83 -0.79
N ALA A 626 -22.02 -8.90 -1.58
CA ALA A 626 -22.29 -10.23 -1.04
C ALA A 626 -21.08 -10.68 -0.21
N VAL A 627 -21.30 -11.02 1.06
CA VAL A 627 -20.26 -11.49 1.98
C VAL A 627 -20.47 -12.96 2.34
N THR A 628 -19.38 -13.69 2.64
CA THR A 628 -19.47 -15.10 3.03
C THR A 628 -20.00 -15.19 4.47
N PRO A 629 -21.11 -15.90 4.73
CA PRO A 629 -21.65 -16.01 6.07
C PRO A 629 -20.66 -16.61 7.08
N GLY A 630 -20.63 -16.07 8.29
CA GLY A 630 -19.74 -16.54 9.38
C GLY A 630 -18.26 -16.24 9.17
N ARG A 631 -17.92 -15.45 8.16
CA ARG A 631 -16.59 -14.89 7.96
C ARG A 631 -16.56 -13.44 8.42
N PHE A 632 -15.39 -13.01 8.89
CA PHE A 632 -15.16 -11.64 9.29
C PHE A 632 -14.76 -10.81 8.05
N ASN A 633 -15.30 -9.60 7.93
CA ASN A 633 -14.98 -8.65 6.87
C ASN A 633 -15.21 -7.22 7.36
N GLU A 634 -14.24 -6.33 7.13
CA GLU A 634 -14.27 -4.94 7.59
C GLU A 634 -14.68 -3.94 6.49
N GLY A 635 -15.06 -4.41 5.30
CA GLY A 635 -15.54 -3.58 4.19
C GLY A 635 -16.93 -3.00 4.36
N GLY A 636 -17.70 -3.48 5.34
CA GLY A 636 -19.07 -3.03 5.59
C GLY A 636 -19.17 -1.82 6.51
N GLY A 637 -20.33 -1.71 7.15
CA GLY A 637 -20.55 -0.80 8.26
C GLY A 637 -21.39 0.42 7.92
N TRP A 638 -21.11 1.49 8.66
CA TRP A 638 -21.90 2.70 8.73
C TRP A 638 -21.03 3.92 8.49
N ARG A 639 -21.62 4.97 7.95
CA ARG A 639 -20.99 6.29 7.88
C ARG A 639 -21.86 7.35 8.53
N ALA A 640 -21.25 8.16 9.38
CA ALA A 640 -21.79 9.44 9.80
C ALA A 640 -21.43 10.51 8.75
N LYS A 641 -22.36 11.44 8.54
CA LYS A 641 -22.27 12.53 7.57
C LYS A 641 -22.55 13.85 8.28
N LEU A 642 -21.59 14.76 8.21
CA LEU A 642 -21.65 16.09 8.81
C LEU A 642 -21.73 17.16 7.71
N SER A 643 -22.72 18.04 7.77
CA SER A 643 -22.87 19.17 6.85
C SER A 643 -23.25 20.46 7.61
N PRO A 644 -22.90 21.64 7.08
CA PRO A 644 -23.51 22.89 7.52
C PRO A 644 -24.99 22.90 7.17
N LYS A 645 -25.80 23.56 8.00
CA LYS A 645 -27.23 23.79 7.75
C LYS A 645 -27.42 24.95 6.78
N THR A 646 -26.57 25.97 6.89
CA THR A 646 -26.59 27.17 6.05
C THR A 646 -25.70 26.97 4.82
N ALA A 647 -26.26 27.20 3.64
CA ALA A 647 -25.51 27.21 2.38
C ALA A 647 -24.51 28.38 2.37
N ARG A 648 -23.25 28.09 2.01
CA ARG A 648 -22.17 29.07 1.87
C ARG A 648 -21.20 28.64 0.79
N LYS A 649 -20.48 29.59 0.21
CA LYS A 649 -19.36 29.24 -0.69
C LYS A 649 -18.23 28.56 0.07
N GLU A 650 -17.80 29.15 1.18
CA GLU A 650 -16.74 28.59 2.03
C GLU A 650 -17.31 28.13 3.37
N ASP A 651 -16.89 26.93 3.80
CA ASP A 651 -17.18 26.38 5.11
C ASP A 651 -15.89 25.86 5.76
N LEU A 652 -15.84 25.99 7.09
CA LEU A 652 -14.80 25.42 7.94
C LEU A 652 -15.37 24.21 8.68
N PHE A 653 -14.60 23.13 8.71
CA PHE A 653 -14.91 21.97 9.56
C PHE A 653 -13.75 21.77 10.53
N LEU A 654 -14.08 21.59 11.80
CA LEU A 654 -13.10 21.32 12.85
C LEU A 654 -13.65 20.22 13.74
N ASN A 655 -13.03 19.05 13.67
CA ASN A 655 -13.46 17.85 14.37
C ASN A 655 -12.33 17.33 15.25
N VAL A 656 -12.64 16.99 16.50
CA VAL A 656 -11.70 16.41 17.46
C VAL A 656 -12.12 14.97 17.76
N LEU A 657 -11.29 14.02 17.35
CA LEU A 657 -11.53 12.59 17.45
C LEU A 657 -10.70 12.01 18.60
N GLN A 658 -11.33 11.64 19.72
CA GLN A 658 -10.68 11.06 20.89
C GLN A 658 -10.90 9.56 20.98
N VAL A 659 -9.84 8.85 21.33
CA VAL A 659 -9.83 7.39 21.48
C VAL A 659 -9.91 7.02 22.96
N GLY A 660 -10.66 5.97 23.29
CA GLY A 660 -10.74 5.40 24.63
C GLY A 660 -11.36 4.00 24.62
N ASP A 661 -11.56 3.43 25.80
CA ASP A 661 -12.23 2.13 25.94
C ASP A 661 -13.76 2.28 25.83
N ALA A 662 -14.43 1.29 25.21
CA ALA A 662 -15.89 1.22 25.16
C ALA A 662 -16.48 0.67 26.47
N GLU A 663 -15.77 -0.27 27.12
CA GLU A 663 -16.19 -0.92 28.37
C GLU A 663 -15.01 -1.06 29.37
N PRO A 664 -15.08 -0.47 30.58
CA PRO A 664 -16.07 0.53 30.98
C PRO A 664 -16.02 1.75 30.06
N ASP A 665 -17.15 2.44 29.92
CA ASP A 665 -17.25 3.60 29.02
C ASP A 665 -16.27 4.70 29.45
N CYS A 666 -15.23 4.91 28.64
CA CYS A 666 -14.27 5.98 28.83
C CYS A 666 -14.89 7.29 28.35
N ALA A 667 -15.09 8.24 29.28
CA ALA A 667 -15.63 9.56 28.94
C ALA A 667 -14.57 10.38 28.19
N PRO A 668 -14.87 11.03 27.06
CA PRO A 668 -13.87 11.84 26.35
C PRO A 668 -13.35 12.99 27.24
N LEU A 669 -12.09 13.41 27.03
CA LEU A 669 -11.57 14.62 27.66
C LEU A 669 -12.39 15.83 27.22
N ALA A 670 -12.41 16.87 28.06
CA ALA A 670 -13.04 18.14 27.72
C ALA A 670 -12.35 18.76 26.50
N VAL A 671 -13.17 19.24 25.56
CA VAL A 671 -12.75 19.93 24.34
C VAL A 671 -13.36 21.32 24.34
N GLU A 672 -12.54 22.34 24.10
CA GLU A 672 -12.98 23.73 23.91
C GLU A 672 -12.54 24.24 22.53
N LEU A 673 -13.45 24.94 21.85
CA LEU A 673 -13.13 25.68 20.62
C LEU A 673 -12.33 26.93 20.99
N LEU A 674 -11.14 27.05 20.40
CA LEU A 674 -10.36 28.28 20.43
C LEU A 674 -10.58 29.02 19.12
N GLU A 675 -11.09 30.24 19.18
CA GLU A 675 -11.43 31.00 17.99
C GLU A 675 -11.12 32.48 18.15
N THR A 676 -10.49 33.04 17.12
CA THR A 676 -10.26 34.48 16.94
C THR A 676 -10.64 34.89 15.51
N ASP A 677 -10.40 36.14 15.14
CA ASP A 677 -10.61 36.60 13.76
C ASP A 677 -9.70 35.87 12.75
N THR A 678 -8.51 35.43 13.18
CA THR A 678 -7.49 34.86 12.29
C THR A 678 -7.19 33.39 12.56
N ALA A 679 -7.57 32.87 13.73
CA ALA A 679 -7.25 31.52 14.18
C ALA A 679 -8.50 30.73 14.54
N VAL A 680 -8.43 29.43 14.34
CA VAL A 680 -9.39 28.45 14.87
C VAL A 680 -8.63 27.22 15.34
N GLY A 681 -9.11 26.56 16.38
CA GLY A 681 -8.48 25.35 16.87
C GLY A 681 -9.16 24.75 18.08
N ALA A 682 -8.46 23.84 18.74
CA ALA A 682 -9.00 23.06 19.84
C ALA A 682 -8.05 23.05 21.04
N LEU A 683 -8.63 23.19 22.22
CA LEU A 683 -8.01 22.84 23.49
C LEU A 683 -8.57 21.48 23.94
N ILE A 684 -7.69 20.50 24.15
CA ILE A 684 -8.01 19.13 24.58
C ILE A 684 -7.19 18.86 25.85
N ALA A 685 -7.81 18.99 27.01
CA ALA A 685 -7.12 18.98 28.30
C ALA A 685 -5.93 19.98 28.37
N ASP A 686 -4.69 19.51 28.23
CA ASP A 686 -3.45 20.33 28.23
C ASP A 686 -2.85 20.52 26.82
N ARG A 687 -3.55 20.09 25.77
CA ARG A 687 -3.07 20.15 24.38
C ARG A 687 -3.82 21.20 23.58
N VAL A 688 -3.09 22.07 22.92
CA VAL A 688 -3.61 23.18 22.13
C VAL A 688 -3.13 23.03 20.70
N VAL A 689 -4.06 23.11 19.75
CA VAL A 689 -3.72 23.33 18.35
C VAL A 689 -4.49 24.50 17.78
N LEU A 690 -3.82 25.32 16.97
CA LEU A 690 -4.41 26.41 16.21
C LEU A 690 -4.04 26.30 14.74
N PHE A 691 -5.01 26.56 13.88
CA PHE A 691 -4.88 26.68 12.44
C PHE A 691 -5.28 28.09 12.02
N ALA A 692 -4.67 28.60 10.95
CA ALA A 692 -5.12 29.84 10.35
C ALA A 692 -6.55 29.68 9.80
N LYS A 693 -7.37 30.74 9.85
CA LYS A 693 -8.65 30.80 9.14
C LYS A 693 -8.49 31.16 7.66
N GLU A 694 -7.39 31.79 7.29
CA GLU A 694 -7.06 32.18 5.93
C GLU A 694 -6.19 31.14 5.20
N ARG A 695 -6.40 30.96 3.89
CA ARG A 695 -5.62 30.01 3.06
C ARG A 695 -4.14 30.33 2.98
N ALA A 696 -3.80 31.60 2.99
CA ALA A 696 -2.40 32.03 2.98
C ALA A 696 -1.62 31.64 4.25
N GLY A 697 -2.30 31.13 5.28
CA GLY A 697 -1.72 30.90 6.59
C GLY A 697 -1.78 32.16 7.48
N PHE A 698 -1.06 32.12 8.59
CA PHE A 698 -0.91 33.26 9.47
C PHE A 698 0.05 34.30 8.86
N GLY A 699 -0.27 35.59 9.06
CA GLY A 699 0.69 36.67 8.86
C GLY A 699 1.75 36.70 9.97
N GLU A 700 2.62 37.71 9.98
CA GLU A 700 3.76 37.84 10.91
C GLU A 700 3.40 38.13 12.38
N TYR A 701 2.11 38.18 12.71
CA TYR A 701 1.61 38.40 14.06
C TYR A 701 0.38 37.54 14.35
N ILE A 702 0.39 36.86 15.50
CA ILE A 702 -0.68 35.97 15.93
C ILE A 702 -1.02 36.29 17.38
N ARG A 703 -2.31 36.37 17.71
CA ARG A 703 -2.79 36.58 19.08
C ARG A 703 -3.91 35.61 19.42
N PHE A 704 -3.81 34.96 20.58
CA PHE A 704 -4.85 34.06 21.09
C PHE A 704 -4.80 34.00 22.63
N GLY A 705 -5.87 33.51 23.25
CA GLY A 705 -5.94 33.34 24.71
C GLY A 705 -6.08 31.87 25.08
N LEU A 706 -5.38 31.45 26.13
CA LEU A 706 -5.56 30.14 26.76
C LEU A 706 -6.23 30.31 28.13
N PRO A 707 -7.35 29.64 28.40
CA PRO A 707 -8.10 29.81 29.63
C PRO A 707 -7.39 29.21 30.85
N GLY A 708 -7.93 29.47 32.05
CA GLY A 708 -7.52 28.78 33.27
C GLY A 708 -6.15 29.19 33.85
N SER A 709 -5.49 28.25 34.52
CA SER A 709 -4.20 28.44 35.23
C SER A 709 -3.17 27.32 34.93
N GLY A 710 -3.41 26.52 33.89
CA GLY A 710 -2.62 25.33 33.55
C GLY A 710 -1.35 25.61 32.75
N GLN A 711 -0.60 24.53 32.48
CA GLN A 711 0.45 24.47 31.46
C GLN A 711 -0.08 23.72 30.24
N TYR A 712 0.33 24.16 29.05
CA TYR A 712 -0.15 23.62 27.79
C TYR A 712 1.02 23.22 26.89
N LYS A 713 0.81 22.20 26.07
CA LYS A 713 1.59 21.96 24.85
C LYS A 713 0.83 22.56 23.67
N ILE A 714 1.47 23.47 22.97
CA ILE A 714 0.85 24.36 21.99
C ILE A 714 1.47 24.09 20.63
N VAL A 715 0.61 23.84 19.64
CA VAL A 715 0.97 23.75 18.23
C VAL A 715 0.21 24.82 17.45
N VAL A 716 0.93 25.65 16.69
CA VAL A 716 0.34 26.66 15.79
C VAL A 716 0.80 26.35 14.37
N ALA A 717 -0.15 25.96 13.52
CA ALA A 717 0.11 25.46 12.18
C ALA A 717 -0.26 26.48 11.08
N GLY A 718 0.45 26.41 9.96
CA GLY A 718 0.28 27.34 8.84
C GLY A 718 0.96 28.67 9.09
N VAL A 719 2.14 28.66 9.70
CA VAL A 719 2.98 29.84 9.91
C VAL A 719 4.10 29.92 8.89
N LYS A 720 4.67 31.11 8.71
CA LYS A 720 5.89 31.30 7.92
C LYS A 720 7.09 30.58 8.56
N PRO A 721 7.93 29.86 7.78
CA PRO A 721 9.19 29.31 8.27
C PRO A 721 10.12 30.39 8.79
N GLY A 722 10.84 30.10 9.88
CA GLY A 722 11.80 31.01 10.48
C GLY A 722 11.67 31.14 11.99
N VAL A 723 12.24 32.21 12.53
CA VAL A 723 12.29 32.47 13.97
C VAL A 723 11.12 33.34 14.40
N TRP A 724 10.46 32.91 15.47
CA TRP A 724 9.32 33.59 16.06
C TRP A 724 9.56 33.84 17.55
N ARG A 725 9.01 34.94 18.06
CA ARG A 725 8.96 35.23 19.48
C ARG A 725 7.56 35.00 20.02
N ALA A 726 7.43 34.17 21.05
CA ALA A 726 6.19 33.91 21.75
C ALA A 726 6.20 34.58 23.13
N ALA A 727 5.32 35.56 23.38
CA ALA A 727 5.16 36.18 24.68
C ALA A 727 3.79 35.86 25.29
N CYS A 728 3.78 35.63 26.60
CA CYS A 728 2.59 35.55 27.44
C CYS A 728 2.85 36.21 28.81
N PRO A 729 1.87 36.36 29.71
CA PRO A 729 2.08 37.00 31.00
C PRO A 729 3.17 36.33 31.87
N ALA A 730 3.45 35.04 31.65
CA ALA A 730 4.48 34.31 32.38
C ALA A 730 5.91 34.54 31.85
N GLY A 731 6.07 35.09 30.64
CA GLY A 731 7.39 35.34 30.04
C GLY A 731 7.40 35.33 28.52
N THR A 732 8.59 35.33 27.96
CA THR A 732 8.82 35.30 26.51
C THR A 732 9.81 34.19 26.15
N GLN A 733 9.58 33.53 25.03
CA GLN A 733 10.44 32.48 24.49
C GLN A 733 10.59 32.59 22.98
N THR A 734 11.72 32.13 22.46
CA THR A 734 11.97 32.00 21.02
C THR A 734 11.53 30.61 20.57
N VAL A 735 10.74 30.55 19.50
CA VAL A 735 10.20 29.33 18.89
C VAL A 735 10.49 29.37 17.39
N ARG A 736 10.57 28.19 16.75
CA ARG A 736 10.99 28.08 15.35
C ARG A 736 9.97 27.27 14.57
N ALA A 737 9.75 27.67 13.32
CA ALA A 737 9.00 26.90 12.34
C ALA A 737 9.93 26.44 11.23
N SER A 738 9.93 25.13 10.97
CA SER A 738 10.66 24.53 9.86
C SER A 738 10.01 24.88 8.51
N ALA A 739 10.78 24.75 7.42
CA ALA A 739 10.26 24.94 6.07
C ALA A 739 9.30 23.82 5.65
N GLU A 740 9.58 22.59 6.09
CA GLU A 740 8.81 21.40 5.79
C GLU A 740 7.51 21.32 6.61
N GLY A 741 7.54 21.81 7.85
CA GLY A 741 6.41 21.76 8.77
C GLY A 741 5.49 22.97 8.67
N GLY A 742 6.06 24.19 8.69
CA GLY A 742 5.26 25.41 8.83
C GLY A 742 4.49 25.46 10.17
N VAL A 743 5.10 24.93 11.23
CA VAL A 743 4.49 24.75 12.56
C VAL A 743 5.37 25.34 13.65
N LEU A 744 4.76 26.01 14.63
CA LEU A 744 5.38 26.31 15.93
C LEU A 744 4.91 25.29 16.95
N ALA A 745 5.83 24.59 17.62
CA ALA A 745 5.52 23.69 18.72
C ALA A 745 6.30 24.09 19.99
N PHE A 746 5.59 24.37 21.08
CA PHE A 746 6.19 24.82 22.34
C PHE A 746 5.30 24.53 23.55
N SER A 747 5.80 24.77 24.76
CA SER A 747 5.00 24.71 25.99
C SER A 747 4.85 26.08 26.63
N GLY A 748 3.76 26.29 27.37
CA GLY A 748 3.57 27.52 28.12
C GLY A 748 2.33 27.56 29.01
N ALA A 749 2.27 28.55 29.91
CA ALA A 749 1.18 28.75 30.85
C ALA A 749 -0.11 29.24 30.18
N SER A 750 -1.22 29.29 30.94
CA SER A 750 -2.42 30.03 30.53
C SER A 750 -2.15 31.52 30.35
N GLY A 751 -3.06 32.21 29.66
CA GLY A 751 -2.99 33.65 29.42
C GLY A 751 -3.06 34.01 27.95
N THR A 752 -2.92 35.30 27.65
CA THR A 752 -2.89 35.80 26.27
C THR A 752 -1.51 35.65 25.68
N TYR A 753 -1.43 34.95 24.55
CA TYR A 753 -0.23 34.83 23.74
C TYR A 753 -0.23 35.86 22.62
N GLU A 754 0.95 36.42 22.39
CA GLU A 754 1.30 37.20 21.22
C GLU A 754 2.55 36.58 20.60
N LEU A 755 2.45 36.22 19.31
CA LEU A 755 3.55 35.66 18.53
C LEU A 755 3.96 36.67 17.45
N TRP A 756 5.25 36.92 17.29
CA TRP A 756 5.80 37.78 16.23
C TRP A 756 6.86 37.03 15.43
N PHE A 757 6.78 37.13 14.11
CA PHE A 757 7.88 36.72 13.24
C PHE A 757 9.05 37.69 13.40
N GLU A 758 10.27 37.17 13.58
CA GLU A 758 11.47 37.99 13.73
C GLU A 758 12.26 38.04 12.43
N HIS A 759 12.62 36.89 11.87
CA HIS A 759 13.35 36.79 10.60
C HIS A 759 13.32 35.35 10.05
N GLU A 760 13.65 35.22 8.76
CA GLU A 760 13.88 33.91 8.11
C GLU A 760 15.14 33.24 8.68
N GLU A 761 15.27 31.93 8.51
CA GLU A 761 16.46 31.16 8.93
C GLU A 761 17.67 31.33 8.01
#